data_AF-A0A915NCP7-F1
#
_entry.id   AF-A0A915NCP7-F1
#
_cell.length_a   1.000
_cell.length_b   1.000
_cell.length_c   1.000
_cell.angle_alpha   90.00
_cell.angle_beta   90.00
_cell.angle_gamma   90.00
#
_symmetry.space_group_name_H-M   'P 1'
#
loop_
_entity.id
_entity.type
_entity.pdbx_description
1 polymer ?
#
loop_
_entity_poly.entity_id
_entity_poly.type
_entity_poly.pdbx_seq_one_letter_code
_entity_poly.pdbx_strand_id
1 'polypeptide(L)'
;MNYYSSIFLQFSLLLLFSSFNSAYDELLKLSPDKSGLRNLCLGTSNGRAMVDYFSMNRYTFLRKAYENCRHITGNLEIAYVFKEDIENDWLLQKQENEQRNVTNNFLKPREPFYFLQNLEEIYGYLFIYNVTVEEISLPSLRVIWGEKLLDGSAITVASSHPLRYLNMPSLRSVVFGIVRIIASENLCYMEQDLIKDNTDNDKNVDYKEFLGDNFRERLDLNPFSAHCRAAPTCSKQCREKNCFGSRPDQCQHVYRKNCQEECESRSCYIDAHGISRCCDEACVGGCEGEGRGKCIVRELVKNLRKTEDVCHSVQEHKAKYAYEKHCLPECPPGTLIESSSCVARCSPGFYRDPKIDPRKCIPCKEKECPVVCQFPPPGVDILNSGNIHVLENCTEVEGYITIIDQSYVEISQFVEEKEFIRFEQAEVQPKSQKLFAPLNASQLEILKSIKIITGFLAIEGSNFKNPLRPSNLSFLENLELIEGRQLFFGKYALSIFGDPQLKWLGLRSLSNITHGNVFVKNNSNLCYSQSIPFKQIFGINQSFWINNGNETDCAKEFGCWGPGPEQCVKCKKYLLEKECLDKCPDQGYFVDNSKPLICQPCNDQCRICHGPLPTQCSICKTYHIWILQNSITNNTSNSFEYYFDEFDENE
;
A
#
# COMPACT_ATOMS: atom_id res chain seq x y z
N MET A 1 0.95 -5.61 -57.21
CA MET A 1 0.44 -6.32 -56.02
C MET A 1 1.46 -6.16 -54.90
N ASN A 2 0.96 -5.86 -53.69
CA ASN A 2 1.66 -5.86 -52.40
C ASN A 2 2.74 -4.79 -52.16
N TYR A 3 2.27 -3.58 -51.85
CA TYR A 3 2.92 -2.65 -50.91
C TYR A 3 1.90 -1.69 -50.25
N TYR A 4 0.67 -1.61 -50.77
CA TYR A 4 -0.42 -0.76 -50.24
C TYR A 4 -1.36 -1.45 -49.22
N SER A 5 -1.23 -2.75 -48.95
CA SER A 5 -2.14 -3.47 -48.03
C SER A 5 -1.70 -3.50 -46.55
N SER A 6 -0.49 -3.01 -46.21
CA SER A 6 -0.01 -2.95 -44.81
C SER A 6 -0.28 -1.62 -44.12
N ILE A 7 -0.61 -0.56 -44.86
CA ILE A 7 -0.89 0.76 -44.30
C ILE A 7 -2.37 0.88 -43.86
N PHE A 8 -3.28 0.14 -44.48
CA PHE A 8 -4.71 0.12 -44.08
C PHE A 8 -5.01 -0.70 -42.81
N LEU A 9 -4.16 -1.67 -42.46
CA LEU A 9 -4.25 -2.41 -41.19
C LEU A 9 -3.70 -1.63 -39.99
N GLN A 10 -2.83 -0.63 -40.20
CA GLN A 10 -2.41 0.29 -39.14
C GLN A 10 -3.44 1.42 -38.89
N PHE A 11 -4.17 1.87 -39.92
CA PHE A 11 -5.21 2.88 -39.76
C PHE A 11 -6.53 2.34 -39.19
N SER A 12 -6.80 1.04 -39.32
CA SER A 12 -8.00 0.40 -38.76
C SER A 12 -7.84 0.04 -37.26
N LEU A 13 -6.61 -0.05 -36.75
CA LEU A 13 -6.34 -0.16 -35.31
C LEU A 13 -6.47 1.19 -34.57
N LEU A 14 -6.35 2.32 -35.28
CA LEU A 14 -6.45 3.67 -34.70
C LEU A 14 -7.89 4.14 -34.43
N LEU A 15 -8.91 3.47 -34.98
CA LEU A 15 -10.32 3.79 -34.71
C LEU A 15 -10.92 3.01 -33.52
N LEU A 16 -10.23 1.99 -33.01
CA LEU A 16 -10.58 1.29 -31.76
C LEU A 16 -9.97 1.92 -30.50
N PHE A 17 -9.20 3.01 -30.64
CA PHE A 17 -8.72 3.82 -29.51
C PHE A 17 -9.68 4.93 -29.06
N SER A 18 -10.90 4.97 -29.62
CA SER A 18 -11.89 6.02 -29.31
C SER A 18 -12.78 5.75 -28.09
N SER A 19 -12.57 4.65 -27.35
CA SER A 19 -13.31 4.35 -26.10
C SER A 19 -12.44 4.34 -24.83
N PHE A 20 -11.16 4.74 -24.92
CA PHE A 20 -10.19 4.63 -23.82
C PHE A 20 -10.23 5.72 -22.75
N ASN A 21 -11.07 6.76 -22.87
CA ASN A 21 -10.97 7.94 -21.99
C ASN A 21 -12.07 8.10 -20.93
N SER A 22 -12.91 7.10 -20.66
CA SER A 22 -14.03 7.27 -19.71
C SER A 22 -13.79 6.70 -18.30
N ALA A 23 -12.79 5.84 -18.08
CA ALA A 23 -12.71 5.06 -16.83
C ALA A 23 -11.57 5.46 -15.86
N TYR A 24 -10.67 6.37 -16.26
CA TYR A 24 -9.60 6.89 -15.38
C TYR A 24 -9.86 8.28 -14.82
N ASP A 25 -10.76 9.04 -15.45
CA ASP A 25 -11.24 10.31 -14.92
C ASP A 25 -11.94 10.12 -13.56
N GLU A 26 -12.37 8.90 -13.22
CA GLU A 26 -13.06 8.57 -11.96
C GLU A 26 -12.10 8.22 -10.80
N LEU A 27 -10.88 7.72 -11.07
CA LEU A 27 -9.82 7.54 -10.06
C LEU A 27 -9.08 8.86 -9.73
N LEU A 28 -9.18 9.84 -10.62
CA LEU A 28 -8.69 11.21 -10.42
C LEU A 28 -9.82 12.19 -10.02
N LYS A 29 -11.07 11.73 -9.98
CA LYS A 29 -12.23 12.40 -9.36
C LYS A 29 -12.49 11.87 -7.93
N LEU A 30 -11.44 11.80 -7.12
CA LEU A 30 -11.61 12.39 -5.79
C LEU A 30 -11.62 13.91 -6.01
N SER A 31 -12.85 14.43 -6.05
CA SER A 31 -13.27 15.82 -6.20
C SER A 31 -12.29 16.86 -5.62
N PRO A 32 -12.25 18.11 -6.13
CA PRO A 32 -11.59 19.23 -5.47
C PRO A 32 -12.27 19.51 -4.13
N ASP A 33 -11.86 18.81 -3.08
CA ASP A 33 -12.37 19.07 -1.74
C ASP A 33 -11.46 20.02 -0.96
N LYS A 34 -12.09 20.98 -0.30
CA LYS A 34 -11.49 22.06 0.50
C LYS A 34 -11.05 21.56 1.90
N SER A 35 -10.73 20.27 2.05
CA SER A 35 -10.63 19.58 3.35
C SER A 35 -9.20 19.26 3.85
N GLY A 36 -8.15 19.75 3.18
CA GLY A 36 -6.76 19.63 3.67
C GLY A 36 -6.09 18.26 3.48
N LEU A 37 -6.81 17.23 3.01
CA LEU A 37 -6.29 15.88 2.75
C LEU A 37 -5.42 15.75 1.48
N ARG A 38 -5.35 16.76 0.61
CA ARG A 38 -4.54 16.71 -0.64
C ARG A 38 -3.02 16.76 -0.43
N ASN A 39 -2.57 17.12 0.77
CA ASN A 39 -1.17 17.38 1.04
C ASN A 39 -0.40 16.17 1.57
N LEU A 40 -1.05 15.02 1.79
CA LEU A 40 -0.46 13.87 2.48
C LEU A 40 -0.39 12.63 1.58
N CYS A 41 0.79 12.03 1.44
CA CYS A 41 1.03 10.86 0.59
C CYS A 41 1.69 9.72 1.37
N LEU A 42 1.52 8.48 0.93
CA LEU A 42 1.99 7.30 1.66
C LEU A 42 3.47 7.00 1.48
N GLY A 43 4.09 7.39 0.36
CA GLY A 43 5.47 6.98 0.05
C GLY A 43 5.58 5.53 -0.47
N THR A 44 6.80 5.09 -0.75
CA THR A 44 7.10 3.73 -1.25
C THR A 44 8.12 3.00 -0.37
N SER A 45 8.31 1.69 -0.57
CA SER A 45 9.26 0.86 0.20
C SER A 45 9.91 -0.21 -0.69
N ASN A 46 10.20 0.13 -1.94
CA ASN A 46 10.78 -0.76 -2.94
C ASN A 46 12.29 -0.95 -2.74
N GLY A 47 12.96 -0.06 -1.99
CA GLY A 47 14.41 -0.12 -1.79
C GLY A 47 15.16 -0.18 -3.13
N ARG A 48 16.09 -1.14 -3.25
CA ARG A 48 16.89 -1.36 -4.48
C ARG A 48 16.18 -2.20 -5.53
N ALA A 49 14.94 -2.66 -5.29
CA ALA A 49 14.25 -3.49 -6.27
C ALA A 49 13.96 -2.68 -7.55
N MET A 50 14.39 -3.22 -8.68
CA MET A 50 14.05 -2.66 -9.98
C MET A 50 12.62 -3.11 -10.31
N VAL A 51 11.62 -2.33 -9.90
CA VAL A 51 10.22 -2.65 -10.23
C VAL A 51 10.01 -2.37 -11.72
N ASP A 52 9.91 -3.43 -12.53
CA ASP A 52 9.67 -3.33 -13.96
C ASP A 52 8.18 -3.09 -14.21
N TYR A 53 7.81 -1.83 -14.45
CA TYR A 53 6.44 -1.45 -14.75
C TYR A 53 6.22 -1.59 -16.27
N PHE A 54 6.00 -2.81 -16.77
CA PHE A 54 5.82 -3.13 -18.20
C PHE A 54 4.74 -2.30 -18.95
N SER A 55 3.94 -1.47 -18.24
CA SER A 55 2.90 -0.63 -18.84
C SER A 55 2.99 0.87 -18.53
N MET A 56 3.81 1.30 -17.57
CA MET A 56 3.93 2.71 -17.21
C MET A 56 5.36 3.09 -16.86
N ASN A 57 5.82 4.17 -17.48
CA ASN A 57 7.10 4.77 -17.20
C ASN A 57 7.24 5.16 -15.70
N ARG A 58 8.41 4.90 -15.11
CA ARG A 58 8.70 5.15 -13.69
C ARG A 58 8.55 6.61 -13.27
N TYR A 59 8.98 7.54 -14.11
CA TYR A 59 8.83 8.95 -13.81
C TYR A 59 7.35 9.37 -13.77
N THR A 60 6.51 8.79 -14.64
CA THR A 60 5.06 8.97 -14.61
C THR A 60 4.46 8.48 -13.29
N PHE A 61 4.94 7.34 -12.77
CA PHE A 61 4.51 6.84 -11.46
C PHE A 61 4.87 7.81 -10.33
N LEU A 62 6.14 8.24 -10.25
CA LEU A 62 6.58 9.20 -9.23
C LEU A 62 5.79 10.50 -9.29
N ARG A 63 5.58 11.05 -10.49
CA ARG A 63 4.79 12.26 -10.67
C ARG A 63 3.38 12.06 -10.16
N LYS A 64 2.67 11.02 -10.62
CA LYS A 64 1.29 10.79 -10.20
C LYS A 64 1.16 10.49 -8.70
N ALA A 65 2.15 9.84 -8.10
CA ALA A 65 2.15 9.51 -6.67
C ALA A 65 2.36 10.72 -5.77
N TYR A 66 3.13 11.72 -6.22
CA TYR A 66 3.57 12.84 -5.38
C TYR A 66 3.13 14.22 -5.89
N GLU A 67 2.36 14.31 -6.97
CA GLU A 67 1.82 15.58 -7.47
C GLU A 67 0.83 16.19 -6.47
N ASN A 68 1.11 17.43 -6.05
CA ASN A 68 0.45 18.17 -4.97
C ASN A 68 0.73 17.66 -3.54
N CYS A 69 1.69 16.75 -3.38
CA CYS A 69 2.10 16.29 -2.06
C CYS A 69 2.90 17.37 -1.31
N ARG A 70 2.63 17.52 0.00
CA ARG A 70 3.47 18.31 0.92
C ARG A 70 4.11 17.47 2.02
N HIS A 71 3.51 16.33 2.37
CA HIS A 71 3.96 15.49 3.47
C HIS A 71 3.92 14.03 3.01
N ILE A 72 5.05 13.34 3.04
CA ILE A 72 5.13 11.90 2.74
C ILE A 72 5.23 11.15 4.06
N THR A 73 4.22 10.35 4.40
CA THR A 73 4.15 9.55 5.64
C THR A 73 5.01 8.28 5.62
N GLY A 74 5.51 7.89 4.44
CA GLY A 74 6.50 6.83 4.28
C GLY A 74 7.80 7.38 3.71
N ASN A 75 8.35 6.68 2.72
CA ASN A 75 9.65 7.02 2.15
C ASN A 75 9.47 7.66 0.76
N LEU A 76 10.38 8.56 0.40
CA LEU A 76 10.51 9.06 -0.96
C LEU A 76 11.65 8.30 -1.65
N GLU A 77 11.32 7.42 -2.58
CA GLU A 77 12.30 6.64 -3.34
C GLU A 77 12.32 7.07 -4.81
N ILE A 78 13.42 7.70 -5.22
CA ILE A 78 13.73 8.09 -6.59
C ILE A 78 14.80 7.12 -7.10
N ALA A 79 14.37 5.93 -7.49
CA ALA A 79 15.24 4.86 -7.95
C ALA A 79 15.04 4.57 -9.44
N TYR A 80 16.15 4.41 -10.17
CA TYR A 80 16.18 4.06 -11.58
C TYR A 80 15.33 4.97 -12.48
N VAL A 81 15.43 6.27 -12.25
CA VAL A 81 14.80 7.29 -13.09
C VAL A 81 15.80 7.77 -14.12
N PHE A 82 15.51 7.49 -15.38
CA PHE A 82 16.38 7.87 -16.48
C PHE A 82 15.88 9.12 -17.20
N LYS A 83 16.75 9.78 -17.97
CA LYS A 83 16.37 10.99 -18.71
C LYS A 83 15.26 10.68 -19.73
N GLU A 84 15.32 9.51 -20.35
CA GLU A 84 14.35 9.00 -21.31
C GLU A 84 12.96 8.84 -20.67
N ASP A 85 12.91 8.47 -19.38
CA ASP A 85 11.67 8.40 -18.63
C ASP A 85 11.00 9.78 -18.49
N ILE A 86 11.78 10.84 -18.28
CA ILE A 86 11.19 12.19 -18.19
C ILE A 86 10.63 12.63 -19.55
N GLU A 87 11.38 12.37 -20.62
CA GLU A 87 10.98 12.72 -21.99
C GLU A 87 9.71 11.96 -22.42
N ASN A 88 9.63 10.68 -22.10
CA ASN A 88 8.47 9.84 -22.40
C ASN A 88 7.21 10.29 -21.65
N ASP A 89 7.31 10.67 -20.37
CA ASP A 89 6.17 11.19 -19.61
C ASP A 89 5.66 12.53 -20.18
N TRP A 90 6.57 13.40 -20.62
CA TRP A 90 6.20 14.64 -21.29
C TRP A 90 5.44 14.39 -22.60
N LEU A 91 5.89 13.41 -23.40
CA LEU A 91 5.19 13.01 -24.63
C LEU A 91 3.77 12.49 -24.35
N LEU A 92 3.60 11.67 -23.30
CA LEU A 92 2.30 11.17 -22.88
C LEU A 92 1.36 12.32 -22.48
N GLN A 93 1.83 13.26 -21.65
CA GLN A 93 1.04 14.42 -21.25
C GLN A 93 0.64 15.30 -22.44
N LYS A 94 1.53 15.47 -23.42
CA LYS A 94 1.24 16.22 -24.64
C LYS A 94 0.09 15.59 -25.43
N GLN A 95 0.14 14.27 -25.63
CA GLN A 95 -0.92 13.53 -26.34
C GLN A 95 -2.27 13.60 -25.62
N GLU A 96 -2.28 13.45 -24.28
CA GLU A 96 -3.50 13.55 -23.47
C GLU A 96 -4.16 14.94 -23.54
N ASN A 97 -3.36 16.00 -23.68
CA ASN A 97 -3.83 17.39 -23.77
C ASN A 97 -4.32 17.73 -25.18
N GLU A 98 -3.66 17.23 -26.22
CA GLU A 98 -4.10 17.36 -27.61
C GLU A 98 -5.46 16.72 -27.85
N GLN A 99 -5.75 15.58 -27.21
CA GLN A 99 -7.07 14.92 -27.27
C GLN A 99 -8.18 15.69 -26.54
N ARG A 100 -7.85 16.58 -25.59
CA ARG A 100 -8.83 17.33 -24.79
C ARG A 100 -9.22 18.69 -25.36
N ASN A 101 -8.79 19.04 -26.59
CA ASN A 101 -9.07 20.33 -27.25
C ASN A 101 -8.77 21.56 -26.36
N VAL A 102 -7.75 21.48 -25.50
CA VAL A 102 -7.30 22.63 -24.71
C VAL A 102 -6.35 23.46 -25.58
N THR A 103 -6.89 24.44 -26.29
CA THR A 103 -6.09 25.50 -26.92
C THR A 103 -5.58 26.44 -25.84
N ASN A 104 -4.28 26.37 -25.52
CA ASN A 104 -3.42 27.54 -25.36
C ASN A 104 -1.95 27.19 -25.01
N ASN A 105 -1.04 27.82 -25.75
CA ASN A 105 0.36 28.14 -25.48
C ASN A 105 1.33 26.99 -25.13
N PHE A 106 2.13 26.60 -26.12
CA PHE A 106 3.47 26.00 -26.02
C PHE A 106 3.85 25.46 -24.62
N LEU A 107 3.48 24.22 -24.33
CA LEU A 107 4.00 23.49 -23.16
C LEU A 107 5.51 23.27 -23.33
N LYS A 108 6.31 24.21 -22.82
CA LYS A 108 7.73 23.92 -22.53
C LYS A 108 7.78 22.69 -21.61
N PRO A 109 8.73 21.76 -21.79
CA PRO A 109 8.95 20.70 -20.82
C PRO A 109 9.10 21.32 -19.43
N ARG A 110 8.31 20.85 -18.46
CA ARG A 110 8.49 21.24 -17.06
C ARG A 110 9.83 20.70 -16.59
N GLU A 111 10.45 21.39 -15.63
CA GLU A 111 11.70 20.92 -15.04
C GLU A 111 11.52 19.53 -14.41
N PRO A 112 12.55 18.66 -14.45
CA PRO A 112 12.53 17.37 -13.75
C PRO A 112 12.06 17.53 -12.31
N PHE A 113 11.17 16.65 -11.87
CA PHE A 113 10.63 16.62 -10.50
C PHE A 113 9.88 17.89 -10.05
N TYR A 114 9.38 18.72 -10.97
CA TYR A 114 8.60 19.92 -10.62
C TYR A 114 7.44 19.65 -9.63
N PHE A 115 6.89 18.44 -9.65
CA PHE A 115 5.78 18.03 -8.79
C PHE A 115 6.17 17.89 -7.30
N LEU A 116 7.47 17.84 -6.99
CA LEU A 116 8.00 17.81 -5.63
C LEU A 116 8.33 19.20 -5.06
N GLN A 117 8.09 20.28 -5.81
CA GLN A 117 8.46 21.65 -5.40
C GLN A 117 7.83 22.09 -4.07
N ASN A 118 6.64 21.57 -3.75
CA ASN A 118 5.91 21.89 -2.52
C ASN A 118 6.06 20.82 -1.43
N LEU A 119 6.90 19.81 -1.62
CA LEU A 119 7.16 18.80 -0.60
C LEU A 119 7.88 19.44 0.58
N GLU A 120 7.27 19.38 1.76
CA GLU A 120 7.74 20.00 2.99
C GLU A 120 8.32 18.99 3.99
N GLU A 121 7.78 17.77 4.06
CA GLU A 121 8.19 16.76 5.06
C GLU A 121 8.21 15.33 4.49
N ILE A 122 9.20 14.55 4.93
CA ILE A 122 9.29 13.10 4.70
C ILE A 122 9.42 12.40 6.05
N TYR A 123 8.50 11.51 6.38
CA TYR A 123 8.47 10.82 7.68
C TYR A 123 9.44 9.64 7.74
N GLY A 124 9.56 8.90 6.63
CA GLY A 124 10.55 7.83 6.47
C GLY A 124 11.91 8.35 6.02
N TYR A 125 12.45 7.75 4.96
CA TYR A 125 13.74 8.12 4.36
C TYR A 125 13.62 8.68 2.94
N LEU A 126 14.66 9.40 2.50
CA LEU A 126 14.91 9.78 1.11
C LEU A 126 15.95 8.84 0.49
N PHE A 127 15.56 8.13 -0.56
CA PHE A 127 16.44 7.21 -1.28
C PHE A 127 16.55 7.60 -2.75
N ILE A 128 17.77 7.89 -3.20
CA ILE A 128 18.09 8.22 -4.58
C ILE A 128 19.08 7.18 -5.08
N TYR A 129 18.69 6.41 -6.10
CA TYR A 129 19.49 5.29 -6.56
C TYR A 129 19.50 5.14 -8.07
N ASN A 130 20.68 5.01 -8.65
CA ASN A 130 20.87 4.72 -10.07
C ASN A 130 20.04 5.63 -11.01
N VAL A 131 20.05 6.95 -10.75
CA VAL A 131 19.39 7.93 -11.61
C VAL A 131 20.36 8.51 -12.64
N THR A 132 19.88 8.88 -13.83
CA THR A 132 20.71 9.51 -14.87
C THR A 132 20.41 11.00 -15.11
N VAL A 133 19.56 11.59 -14.27
CA VAL A 133 19.27 13.03 -14.25
C VAL A 133 20.42 13.82 -13.64
N GLU A 134 20.62 15.06 -14.08
CA GLU A 134 21.70 15.94 -13.58
C GLU A 134 21.34 16.68 -12.28
N GLU A 135 20.05 17.00 -12.08
CA GLU A 135 19.57 17.77 -10.94
C GLU A 135 18.28 17.15 -10.36
N ILE A 136 18.23 17.02 -9.04
CA ILE A 136 17.02 16.74 -8.26
C ILE A 136 16.83 17.90 -7.27
N SER A 137 15.67 18.54 -7.29
CA SER A 137 15.39 19.71 -6.45
C SER A 137 14.15 19.48 -5.57
N LEU A 138 14.31 19.66 -4.27
CA LEU A 138 13.28 19.59 -3.23
C LEU A 138 13.28 20.91 -2.43
N PRO A 139 12.94 22.04 -3.06
CA PRO A 139 13.21 23.38 -2.54
C PRO A 139 12.45 23.70 -1.25
N SER A 140 11.27 23.11 -1.06
CA SER A 140 10.43 23.33 0.13
C SER A 140 10.65 22.30 1.23
N LEU A 141 11.52 21.29 1.03
CA LEU A 141 11.68 20.21 2.01
C LEU A 141 12.36 20.75 3.26
N ARG A 142 11.69 20.68 4.41
CA ARG A 142 12.14 21.24 5.69
C ARG A 142 12.64 20.18 6.65
N VAL A 143 11.97 19.04 6.72
CA VAL A 143 12.28 17.98 7.70
C VAL A 143 12.22 16.59 7.07
N ILE A 144 13.22 15.77 7.40
CA ILE A 144 13.18 14.31 7.23
C ILE A 144 13.19 13.68 8.63
N TRP A 145 12.13 12.97 9.00
CA TRP A 145 12.00 12.44 10.35
C TRP A 145 12.83 11.17 10.55
N GLY A 146 12.94 10.29 9.55
CA GLY A 146 13.72 9.05 9.68
C GLY A 146 13.09 8.03 10.62
N GLU A 147 11.76 8.02 10.75
CA GLU A 147 11.02 7.01 11.54
C GLU A 147 11.11 5.62 10.90
N LYS A 148 11.37 5.60 9.58
CA LYS A 148 11.82 4.44 8.82
C LYS A 148 13.20 4.75 8.24
N LEU A 149 14.09 3.76 8.23
CA LEU A 149 15.46 3.89 7.75
C LEU A 149 15.77 2.79 6.73
N LEU A 150 16.55 3.13 5.70
CA LEU A 150 17.10 2.16 4.75
C LEU A 150 18.56 1.90 5.10
N ASP A 151 18.89 0.68 5.54
CA ASP A 151 20.24 0.33 6.00
C ASP A 151 20.77 1.28 7.11
N GLY A 152 19.87 1.82 7.95
CA GLY A 152 20.19 2.82 8.98
C GLY A 152 20.27 4.28 8.49
N SER A 153 20.07 4.52 7.19
CA SER A 153 20.13 5.85 6.57
C SER A 153 18.75 6.50 6.44
N ALA A 154 18.70 7.82 6.68
CA ALA A 154 17.54 8.67 6.40
C ALA A 154 17.67 9.41 5.06
N ILE A 155 18.90 9.64 4.60
CA ILE A 155 19.18 10.09 3.24
C ILE A 155 20.22 9.15 2.65
N THR A 156 19.92 8.57 1.50
CA THR A 156 20.86 7.74 0.76
C THR A 156 20.92 8.19 -0.69
N VAL A 157 22.11 8.50 -1.19
CA VAL A 157 22.39 8.72 -2.61
C VAL A 157 23.40 7.66 -3.05
N ALA A 158 22.99 6.76 -3.93
CA ALA A 158 23.83 5.65 -4.33
C ALA A 158 23.83 5.40 -5.85
N SER A 159 24.99 5.06 -6.39
CA SER A 159 25.18 4.65 -7.81
C SER A 159 24.65 5.64 -8.85
N SER A 160 24.44 6.89 -8.47
CA SER A 160 23.79 7.92 -9.29
C SER A 160 24.87 8.82 -9.88
N HIS A 161 25.65 8.25 -10.80
CA HIS A 161 26.86 8.89 -11.31
C HIS A 161 26.57 10.20 -12.05
N PRO A 162 25.54 10.31 -12.93
CA PRO A 162 25.26 11.56 -13.64
C PRO A 162 24.69 12.69 -12.77
N LEU A 163 24.19 12.38 -11.57
CA LEU A 163 23.60 13.36 -10.66
C LEU A 163 24.68 14.33 -10.16
N ARG A 164 24.48 15.62 -10.45
CA ARG A 164 25.39 16.70 -10.05
C ARG A 164 24.89 17.51 -8.88
N TYR A 165 23.59 17.76 -8.82
CA TYR A 165 23.00 18.66 -7.82
C TYR A 165 21.81 17.98 -7.13
N LEU A 166 21.87 17.92 -5.80
CA LEU A 166 20.76 17.56 -4.93
C LEU A 166 20.38 18.78 -4.09
N ASN A 167 19.37 19.52 -4.55
CA ASN A 167 19.03 20.83 -4.00
C ASN A 167 17.96 20.72 -2.92
N MET A 168 18.33 21.00 -1.67
CA MET A 168 17.42 21.00 -0.51
C MET A 168 17.63 22.26 0.36
N PRO A 169 17.57 23.48 -0.21
CA PRO A 169 17.93 24.72 0.48
C PRO A 169 17.16 24.95 1.79
N SER A 170 15.90 24.54 1.85
CA SER A 170 15.02 24.67 3.02
C SER A 170 15.20 23.57 4.06
N LEU A 171 16.06 22.58 3.85
CA LEU A 171 16.22 21.47 4.79
C LEU A 171 16.85 21.97 6.09
N ARG A 172 16.09 21.85 7.18
CA ARG A 172 16.48 22.33 8.52
C ARG A 172 16.79 21.22 9.49
N SER A 173 16.25 20.01 9.30
CA SER A 173 16.46 18.91 10.23
C SER A 173 16.31 17.54 9.59
N VAL A 174 17.25 16.65 9.91
CA VAL A 174 17.13 15.21 9.73
C VAL A 174 17.14 14.59 11.13
N VAL A 175 15.98 14.14 11.60
CA VAL A 175 15.77 13.81 13.02
C VAL A 175 16.49 12.52 13.39
N PHE A 176 16.21 11.42 12.70
CA PHE A 176 16.87 10.13 12.90
C PHE A 176 17.66 9.67 11.67
N GLY A 177 18.52 8.67 11.84
CA GLY A 177 19.30 8.04 10.76
C GLY A 177 20.54 8.80 10.32
N ILE A 178 21.32 8.17 9.44
CA ILE A 178 22.55 8.74 8.86
C ILE A 178 22.31 9.28 7.45
N VAL A 179 23.22 10.13 6.97
CA VAL A 179 23.32 10.47 5.54
C VAL A 179 24.41 9.63 4.91
N ARG A 180 24.05 8.91 3.86
CA ARG A 180 24.93 7.99 3.15
C ARG A 180 25.06 8.38 1.69
N ILE A 181 26.28 8.55 1.21
CA ILE A 181 26.57 8.85 -0.20
C ILE A 181 27.62 7.86 -0.69
N ILE A 182 27.31 7.11 -1.75
CA ILE A 182 28.15 6.01 -2.26
C ILE A 182 28.11 6.00 -3.79
N ALA A 183 29.28 5.92 -4.44
CA ALA A 183 29.39 5.76 -5.89
C ALA A 183 28.57 6.80 -6.69
N SER A 184 28.73 8.09 -6.33
CA SER A 184 28.08 9.24 -6.98
C SER A 184 29.10 10.34 -7.27
N GLU A 185 30.05 10.01 -8.15
CA GLU A 185 31.29 10.78 -8.37
C GLU A 185 31.10 12.20 -8.93
N ASN A 186 29.95 12.53 -9.53
CA ASN A 186 29.66 13.87 -10.03
C ASN A 186 28.83 14.72 -9.08
N LEU A 187 28.41 14.20 -7.93
CA LEU A 187 27.59 14.95 -6.97
C LEU A 187 28.42 16.04 -6.30
N CYS A 188 28.05 17.31 -6.49
CA CYS A 188 28.78 18.47 -5.99
C CYS A 188 28.10 19.11 -4.77
N TYR A 189 28.83 19.99 -4.08
CA TYR A 189 28.42 20.73 -2.87
C TYR A 189 28.08 19.88 -1.64
N MET A 190 28.01 18.56 -1.76
CA MET A 190 27.72 17.65 -0.65
C MET A 190 29.00 17.08 0.00
N GLU A 191 30.18 17.30 -0.59
CA GLU A 191 31.45 16.85 -0.01
C GLU A 191 31.82 17.70 1.21
N GLN A 192 32.25 17.08 2.31
CA GLN A 192 32.81 17.79 3.46
C GLN A 192 34.11 17.11 3.89
N ASP A 193 35.22 17.86 3.94
CA ASP A 193 36.45 17.38 4.57
C ASP A 193 36.21 17.36 6.09
N LEU A 194 36.12 16.15 6.65
CA LEU A 194 35.87 15.95 8.08
C LEU A 194 37.13 16.16 8.93
N ILE A 195 38.32 16.27 8.32
CA ILE A 195 39.60 16.32 9.00
C ILE A 195 40.15 17.76 9.04
N LYS A 196 39.79 18.61 8.07
CA LYS A 196 40.22 20.01 8.00
C LYS A 196 39.05 20.96 8.23
N ASP A 197 39.22 21.92 9.14
CA ASP A 197 38.40 23.13 9.12
C ASP A 197 38.70 23.85 7.80
N ASN A 198 37.74 23.86 6.87
CA ASN A 198 37.90 24.42 5.54
C ASN A 198 38.34 25.90 5.64
N THR A 199 39.62 26.15 5.38
CA THR A 199 40.21 27.50 5.32
C THR A 199 39.99 28.18 3.97
N ASP A 200 39.26 27.54 3.04
CA ASP A 200 39.04 28.05 1.69
C ASP A 200 37.60 28.56 1.47
N ASN A 201 37.49 29.48 0.52
CA ASN A 201 36.43 30.49 0.43
C ASN A 201 35.07 30.03 -0.11
N ASP A 202 34.86 28.74 -0.38
CA ASP A 202 33.62 28.19 -0.95
C ASP A 202 33.10 27.04 -0.11
N LYS A 203 31.97 27.27 0.57
CA LYS A 203 31.45 26.28 1.51
C LYS A 203 30.39 25.41 0.84
N ASN A 204 30.70 24.14 0.80
CA ASN A 204 29.74 23.07 0.61
C ASN A 204 28.66 23.11 1.71
N VAL A 205 27.70 22.21 1.63
CA VAL A 205 26.65 22.04 2.62
C VAL A 205 27.25 21.83 4.02
N ASP A 206 26.75 22.58 5.01
CA ASP A 206 27.07 22.39 6.42
C ASP A 206 26.11 21.37 7.03
N TYR A 207 26.58 20.14 7.19
CA TYR A 207 25.78 19.05 7.74
C TYR A 207 25.36 19.26 9.20
N LYS A 208 26.10 20.07 9.97
CA LYS A 208 25.75 20.36 11.38
C LYS A 208 24.37 21.03 11.47
N GLU A 209 24.03 21.87 10.48
CA GLU A 209 22.79 22.63 10.47
C GLU A 209 21.54 21.75 10.46
N PHE A 210 21.56 20.58 9.81
CA PHE A 210 20.40 19.67 9.80
C PHE A 210 20.62 18.34 10.55
N LEU A 211 21.86 17.87 10.76
CA LEU A 211 22.13 16.65 11.55
C LEU A 211 22.40 16.89 13.04
N GLY A 212 22.82 18.11 13.41
CA GLY A 212 23.04 18.51 14.81
C GLY A 212 24.47 18.29 15.26
N ASP A 213 24.74 18.39 16.56
CA ASP A 213 26.12 18.37 17.08
C ASP A 213 26.85 17.05 16.83
N ASN A 214 26.12 15.93 16.76
CA ASN A 214 26.66 14.62 16.44
C ASN A 214 26.72 14.32 14.93
N PHE A 215 26.68 15.34 14.05
CA PHE A 215 26.64 15.13 12.60
C PHE A 215 27.76 14.23 12.08
N ARG A 216 28.98 14.33 12.65
CA ARG A 216 30.16 13.54 12.23
C ARG A 216 29.93 12.03 12.33
N GLU A 217 29.20 11.59 13.35
CA GLU A 217 28.84 10.17 13.55
C GLU A 217 27.69 9.72 12.65
N ARG A 218 26.98 10.68 12.04
CA ARG A 218 25.82 10.46 11.18
C ARG A 218 26.13 10.63 9.69
N LEU A 219 27.42 10.64 9.32
CA LEU A 219 27.90 10.73 7.94
C LEU A 219 28.61 9.44 7.53
N ASP A 220 28.11 8.82 6.47
CA ASP A 220 28.74 7.68 5.79
C ASP A 220 29.02 8.10 4.34
N LEU A 221 30.15 8.79 4.18
CA LEU A 221 30.59 9.40 2.95
C LEU A 221 31.72 8.58 2.35
N ASN A 222 31.40 7.67 1.43
CA ASN A 222 32.41 6.98 0.62
C ASN A 222 32.83 7.88 -0.53
N PRO A 223 34.10 7.86 -0.98
CA PRO A 223 34.63 8.79 -1.97
C PRO A 223 33.65 9.06 -3.12
N PHE A 224 33.24 10.31 -3.24
CA PHE A 224 32.34 10.85 -4.26
C PHE A 224 32.93 12.18 -4.76
N SER A 225 32.22 12.96 -5.57
CA SER A 225 32.63 14.30 -6.03
C SER A 225 33.99 14.47 -6.75
N ALA A 226 34.68 13.39 -7.14
CA ALA A 226 35.97 13.44 -7.85
C ALA A 226 35.99 14.37 -9.07
N HIS A 227 34.82 14.58 -9.70
CA HIS A 227 34.63 15.38 -10.90
C HIS A 227 34.08 16.80 -10.64
N CYS A 228 33.98 17.24 -9.39
CA CYS A 228 33.40 18.54 -9.01
C CYS A 228 34.38 19.72 -9.00
N ARG A 229 35.62 19.53 -9.45
CA ARG A 229 36.66 20.59 -9.48
C ARG A 229 36.28 21.81 -10.33
N ALA A 230 35.37 21.65 -11.29
CA ALA A 230 34.87 22.73 -12.16
C ALA A 230 33.50 23.28 -11.72
N ALA A 231 32.96 22.84 -10.58
CA ALA A 231 31.70 23.36 -10.07
C ALA A 231 31.85 24.86 -9.72
N PRO A 232 30.88 25.72 -10.08
CA PRO A 232 30.91 27.12 -9.67
C PRO A 232 30.87 27.26 -8.15
N THR A 233 31.31 28.41 -7.67
CA THR A 233 31.26 28.72 -6.25
C THR A 233 29.83 29.03 -5.80
N CYS A 234 29.58 28.96 -4.48
CA CYS A 234 28.30 29.39 -3.94
C CYS A 234 28.03 30.87 -4.27
N SER A 235 26.76 31.20 -4.48
CA SER A 235 26.34 32.59 -4.73
C SER A 235 26.87 33.52 -3.65
N LYS A 236 27.34 34.70 -4.05
CA LYS A 236 27.76 35.77 -3.12
C LYS A 236 26.63 36.25 -2.21
N GLN A 237 25.37 35.92 -2.54
CA GLN A 237 24.19 36.21 -1.71
C GLN A 237 24.04 35.23 -0.55
N CYS A 238 24.71 34.08 -0.58
CA CYS A 238 24.69 33.13 0.53
C CYS A 238 25.50 33.70 1.70
N ARG A 239 24.80 34.11 2.78
CA ARG A 239 25.40 34.80 3.94
C ARG A 239 26.66 34.11 4.46
N GLU A 240 26.56 32.81 4.69
CA GLU A 240 27.66 31.99 5.22
C GLU A 240 28.49 31.32 4.13
N LYS A 241 28.18 31.58 2.85
CA LYS A 241 28.69 30.86 1.68
C LYS A 241 28.38 29.36 1.63
N ASN A 242 27.53 28.84 2.51
CA ASN A 242 27.02 27.46 2.43
C ASN A 242 25.91 27.38 1.38
N CYS A 243 25.95 26.38 0.50
CA CYS A 243 24.93 26.18 -0.51
C CYS A 243 24.78 24.71 -0.93
N PHE A 244 23.62 24.37 -1.48
CA PHE A 244 23.40 23.12 -2.22
C PHE A 244 23.73 23.27 -3.72
N GLY A 245 23.92 24.50 -4.18
CA GLY A 245 24.28 24.85 -5.54
C GLY A 245 24.62 26.34 -5.71
N SER A 246 25.10 26.74 -6.89
CA SER A 246 25.64 28.08 -7.12
C SER A 246 24.61 29.19 -7.25
N ARG A 247 23.31 28.88 -7.37
CA ARG A 247 22.25 29.89 -7.55
C ARG A 247 21.84 30.53 -6.21
N PRO A 248 21.36 31.79 -6.20
CA PRO A 248 20.95 32.47 -4.97
C PRO A 248 19.81 31.76 -4.20
N ASP A 249 18.92 31.06 -4.91
CA ASP A 249 17.83 30.26 -4.35
C ASP A 249 18.28 28.90 -3.78
N GLN A 250 19.56 28.55 -3.95
CA GLN A 250 20.16 27.30 -3.47
C GLN A 250 21.04 27.50 -2.23
N CYS A 251 21.04 28.70 -1.65
CA CYS A 251 21.76 28.96 -0.40
C CYS A 251 21.18 28.12 0.74
N GLN A 252 22.05 27.50 1.53
CA GLN A 252 21.63 26.74 2.70
C GLN A 252 21.14 27.71 3.78
N HIS A 253 20.00 27.38 4.38
CA HIS A 253 19.53 28.09 5.56
C HIS A 253 20.32 27.70 6.82
N VAL A 254 21.03 28.68 7.39
CA VAL A 254 21.81 28.52 8.63
C VAL A 254 21.01 29.08 9.81
N TYR A 255 20.80 28.26 10.84
CA TYR A 255 20.13 28.65 12.08
C TYR A 255 20.78 28.05 13.33
N ARG A 256 21.26 26.81 13.32
CA ARG A 256 21.81 26.15 14.52
C ARG A 256 23.10 26.79 15.00
N LYS A 257 23.99 27.14 14.08
CA LYS A 257 25.22 27.87 14.39
C LYS A 257 24.99 29.23 15.06
N ASN A 258 23.82 29.82 14.82
CA ASN A 258 23.42 31.08 15.45
C ASN A 258 22.73 30.87 16.80
N CYS A 259 22.56 29.63 17.25
CA CYS A 259 22.00 29.30 18.56
C CYS A 259 23.05 29.43 19.65
N GLN A 260 22.68 30.07 20.75
CA GLN A 260 23.42 29.90 22.01
C GLN A 260 23.20 28.46 22.50
N GLU A 261 24.22 27.83 23.11
CA GLU A 261 24.26 26.39 23.40
C GLU A 261 23.28 25.89 24.50
N GLU A 262 22.19 26.60 24.81
CA GLU A 262 21.30 26.31 25.94
C GLU A 262 19.80 26.24 25.58
N CYS A 263 19.44 25.68 24.42
CA CYS A 263 18.01 25.48 24.06
C CYS A 263 17.56 24.02 24.18
N GLU A 264 16.52 23.76 24.97
CA GLU A 264 15.88 22.43 25.08
C GLU A 264 15.33 21.93 23.74
N SER A 265 14.85 22.85 22.90
CA SER A 265 14.39 22.55 21.53
C SER A 265 15.54 22.28 20.54
N ARG A 266 16.81 22.51 20.96
CA ARG A 266 18.00 22.53 20.09
C ARG A 266 17.81 23.38 18.83
N SER A 267 16.93 24.37 18.93
CA SER A 267 16.42 25.21 17.86
C SER A 267 16.33 26.63 18.39
N CYS A 268 16.70 27.59 17.56
CA CYS A 268 16.64 29.00 17.91
C CYS A 268 16.24 29.83 16.69
N TYR A 269 15.99 31.11 16.95
CA TYR A 269 15.81 32.15 15.95
C TYR A 269 16.54 33.42 16.38
N ILE A 270 16.86 34.27 15.43
CA ILE A 270 17.39 35.61 15.70
C ILE A 270 16.21 36.59 15.73
N ASP A 271 16.04 37.30 16.84
CA ASP A 271 14.99 38.31 16.96
C ASP A 271 15.31 39.60 16.20
N ALA A 272 14.37 40.57 16.21
CA ALA A 272 14.54 41.85 15.52
C ALA A 272 15.72 42.69 16.05
N HIS A 273 16.26 42.36 17.22
CA HIS A 273 17.41 43.02 17.85
C HIS A 273 18.72 42.28 17.61
N GLY A 274 18.72 41.18 16.84
CA GLY A 274 19.92 40.39 16.55
C GLY A 274 20.28 39.40 17.67
N ILE A 275 19.39 39.17 18.63
CA ILE A 275 19.64 38.28 19.77
C ILE A 275 19.10 36.89 19.44
N SER A 276 19.92 35.87 19.71
CA SER A 276 19.50 34.47 19.60
C SER A 276 18.55 34.10 20.73
N ARG A 277 17.38 33.59 20.38
CA ARG A 277 16.36 33.12 21.33
C ARG A 277 15.95 31.70 21.02
N CYS A 278 15.68 30.92 22.05
CA CYS A 278 15.24 29.55 21.91
C CYS A 278 13.82 29.47 21.32
N CYS A 279 13.62 28.49 20.45
CA CYS A 279 12.30 28.12 19.97
C CYS A 279 11.55 27.33 21.04
N ASP A 280 10.22 27.28 20.92
CA ASP A 280 9.37 26.38 21.72
C ASP A 280 9.90 24.94 21.65
N GLU A 281 9.79 24.20 22.75
CA GLU A 281 10.25 22.82 22.85
C GLU A 281 9.64 21.89 21.79
N ALA A 282 8.44 22.21 21.29
CA ALA A 282 7.75 21.45 20.25
C ALA A 282 8.23 21.79 18.83
N CYS A 283 9.12 22.77 18.65
CA CYS A 283 9.62 23.14 17.33
C CYS A 283 10.72 22.18 16.84
N VAL A 284 10.62 21.76 15.59
CA VAL A 284 11.64 20.99 14.87
C VAL A 284 12.13 21.82 13.68
N GLY A 285 13.46 21.91 13.52
CA GLY A 285 14.06 22.65 12.41
C GLY A 285 14.06 24.17 12.58
N GLY A 286 13.88 24.70 13.79
CA GLY A 286 13.85 26.14 14.06
C GLY A 286 12.44 26.74 14.19
N CYS A 287 12.40 28.06 14.31
CA CYS A 287 11.18 28.87 14.38
C CYS A 287 11.44 30.27 13.82
N GLU A 288 10.39 31.03 13.57
CA GLU A 288 10.46 32.44 13.12
C GLU A 288 10.11 33.43 14.24
N GLY A 289 9.94 32.94 15.47
CA GLY A 289 9.48 33.74 16.60
C GLY A 289 9.18 32.90 17.83
N GLU A 290 8.73 33.57 18.88
CA GLU A 290 8.37 32.94 20.14
C GLU A 290 7.03 32.20 20.06
N GLY A 291 6.94 31.04 20.73
CA GLY A 291 5.73 30.23 20.88
C GLY A 291 5.46 29.22 19.76
N ARG A 292 4.59 28.26 20.06
CA ARG A 292 4.24 27.11 19.19
C ARG A 292 3.75 27.47 17.79
N GLY A 293 3.11 28.62 17.63
CA GLY A 293 2.56 29.07 16.33
C GLY A 293 3.62 29.61 15.37
N LYS A 294 4.89 29.69 15.80
CA LYS A 294 6.01 30.21 15.02
C LYS A 294 7.04 29.14 14.63
N CYS A 295 6.79 27.87 14.94
CA CYS A 295 7.68 26.78 14.56
C CYS A 295 7.77 26.61 13.04
N ILE A 296 8.95 26.24 12.53
CA ILE A 296 9.11 25.82 11.13
C ILE A 296 8.30 24.54 10.88
N VAL A 297 8.53 23.53 11.72
CA VAL A 297 7.65 22.36 11.85
C VAL A 297 7.31 22.21 13.32
N ARG A 298 6.03 22.02 13.62
CA ARG A 298 5.56 21.76 14.98
C ARG A 298 5.44 20.26 15.18
N GLU A 299 6.23 19.72 16.10
CA GLU A 299 5.98 18.39 16.64
C GLU A 299 4.74 18.47 17.52
N LEU A 300 3.61 17.98 17.01
CA LEU A 300 2.33 18.10 17.70
C LEU A 300 2.32 17.35 19.04
N VAL A 301 3.14 16.30 19.19
CA VAL A 301 3.27 15.59 20.46
C VAL A 301 4.68 15.03 20.71
N LYS A 302 5.45 15.66 21.60
CA LYS A 302 6.58 14.99 22.28
C LYS A 302 5.99 13.99 23.29
N ASN A 303 6.39 12.72 23.21
CA ASN A 303 6.02 11.62 24.12
C ASN A 303 4.56 11.12 24.06
N LEU A 304 4.21 10.35 23.02
CA LEU A 304 2.91 9.66 22.96
C LEU A 304 2.95 8.26 23.57
N ARG A 305 2.45 8.17 24.81
CA ARG A 305 1.71 6.99 25.27
C ARG A 305 0.18 7.17 25.20
N LYS A 306 -0.36 8.36 24.87
CA LYS A 306 -1.82 8.59 24.72
C LYS A 306 -2.14 9.72 23.73
N THR A 307 -2.45 9.36 22.49
CA THR A 307 -2.85 10.24 21.35
C THR A 307 -4.32 10.64 21.38
N GLU A 308 -5.14 9.93 22.14
CA GLU A 308 -6.60 9.92 21.97
C GLU A 308 -7.29 11.26 22.32
N ASP A 309 -6.71 12.09 23.18
CA ASP A 309 -7.33 13.34 23.66
C ASP A 309 -6.90 14.61 22.89
N VAL A 310 -5.86 14.56 22.05
CA VAL A 310 -5.25 15.79 21.49
C VAL A 310 -6.12 16.38 20.38
N CYS A 311 -6.57 15.59 19.40
CA CYS A 311 -7.29 16.11 18.23
C CYS A 311 -8.73 16.56 18.56
N HIS A 312 -9.35 16.00 19.60
CA HIS A 312 -10.66 16.46 20.06
C HIS A 312 -10.65 17.85 20.72
N SER A 313 -9.47 18.29 21.21
CA SER A 313 -9.29 19.60 21.85
C SER A 313 -8.93 20.74 20.88
N VAL A 314 -8.62 20.43 19.62
CA VAL A 314 -8.28 21.42 18.59
C VAL A 314 -9.59 22.02 18.05
N GLN A 315 -9.96 23.21 18.52
CA GLN A 315 -11.19 23.94 18.13
C GLN A 315 -11.23 24.39 16.66
N GLU A 316 -10.16 24.17 15.88
CA GLU A 316 -10.13 24.50 14.46
C GLU A 316 -10.48 23.30 13.59
N HIS A 317 -11.65 23.39 12.94
CA HIS A 317 -12.05 22.66 11.73
C HIS A 317 -12.23 21.13 11.84
N LYS A 318 -13.25 20.64 12.54
CA LYS A 318 -13.81 19.26 12.38
C LYS A 318 -12.79 18.09 12.48
N ALA A 319 -11.56 18.34 12.91
CA ALA A 319 -10.50 17.35 12.94
C ALA A 319 -10.83 16.34 14.04
N LYS A 320 -10.96 15.06 13.64
CA LYS A 320 -11.49 14.00 14.49
C LYS A 320 -10.46 12.91 14.78
N TYR A 321 -9.52 12.69 13.85
CA TYR A 321 -8.58 11.59 13.91
C TYR A 321 -7.14 12.07 13.96
N ALA A 322 -6.36 11.52 14.89
CA ALA A 322 -4.90 11.70 14.92
C ALA A 322 -4.26 10.77 13.87
N TYR A 323 -3.45 11.30 12.97
CA TYR A 323 -2.66 10.50 12.04
C TYR A 323 -1.21 10.98 12.07
N GLU A 324 -0.31 10.10 12.52
CA GLU A 324 1.08 10.46 12.82
C GLU A 324 1.14 11.72 13.70
N LYS A 325 1.66 12.83 13.15
CA LYS A 325 1.76 14.12 13.83
C LYS A 325 0.74 15.14 13.33
N HIS A 326 -0.37 14.72 12.73
CA HIS A 326 -1.42 15.59 12.20
C HIS A 326 -2.80 15.23 12.76
N CYS A 327 -3.68 16.22 12.87
CA CYS A 327 -5.11 16.00 13.14
C CYS A 327 -5.90 16.16 11.84
N LEU A 328 -6.66 15.14 11.46
CA LEU A 328 -7.40 15.08 10.20
C LEU A 328 -8.91 14.94 10.44
N PRO A 329 -9.76 15.51 9.56
CA PRO A 329 -11.20 15.30 9.64
C PRO A 329 -11.59 13.84 9.31
N GLU A 330 -10.84 13.20 8.42
CA GLU A 330 -11.02 11.80 8.00
C GLU A 330 -9.67 11.12 7.82
N CYS A 331 -9.64 9.80 7.99
CA CYS A 331 -8.41 9.03 7.81
C CYS A 331 -8.05 8.87 6.33
N PRO A 332 -6.79 9.15 5.93
CA PRO A 332 -6.34 9.07 4.54
C PRO A 332 -6.60 7.69 3.92
N PRO A 333 -6.89 7.57 2.62
CA PRO A 333 -7.01 6.28 1.95
C PRO A 333 -5.83 5.33 2.26
N GLY A 334 -6.12 4.04 2.45
CA GLY A 334 -5.11 3.04 2.82
C GLY A 334 -4.72 3.00 4.30
N THR A 335 -5.26 3.87 5.15
CA THR A 335 -5.14 3.78 6.62
C THR A 335 -6.40 3.20 7.26
N LEU A 336 -6.30 2.75 8.51
CA LEU A 336 -7.38 2.21 9.33
C LEU A 336 -7.79 3.18 10.42
N ILE A 337 -9.05 3.10 10.83
CA ILE A 337 -9.66 3.90 11.88
C ILE A 337 -9.67 3.06 13.15
N GLU A 338 -8.88 3.47 14.14
CA GLU A 338 -8.86 2.87 15.47
C GLU A 338 -9.22 3.97 16.49
N SER A 339 -10.42 3.87 17.07
CA SER A 339 -10.95 4.90 17.99
C SER A 339 -10.93 6.30 17.37
N SER A 340 -10.02 7.18 17.82
CA SER A 340 -9.79 8.54 17.34
C SER A 340 -8.44 8.70 16.63
N SER A 341 -7.86 7.61 16.13
CA SER A 341 -6.57 7.61 15.42
C SER A 341 -6.67 6.89 14.07
N CYS A 342 -5.87 7.36 13.13
CA CYS A 342 -5.59 6.69 11.87
C CYS A 342 -4.32 5.87 12.07
N VAL A 343 -4.39 4.57 11.83
CA VAL A 343 -3.27 3.65 12.02
C VAL A 343 -3.01 2.88 10.74
N ALA A 344 -1.76 2.53 10.46
CA ALA A 344 -1.44 1.70 9.30
C ALA A 344 -1.97 0.25 9.46
N ARG A 345 -1.98 -0.23 10.72
CA ARG A 345 -2.41 -1.55 11.18
C ARG A 345 -3.13 -1.41 12.52
N CYS A 346 -4.09 -2.29 12.80
CA CYS A 346 -4.74 -2.31 14.10
C CYS A 346 -3.72 -2.64 15.21
N SER A 347 -3.88 -2.01 16.36
CA SER A 347 -3.05 -2.27 17.54
C SER A 347 -3.30 -3.68 18.08
N PRO A 348 -2.34 -4.29 18.80
CA PRO A 348 -2.54 -5.60 19.43
C PRO A 348 -3.81 -5.63 20.28
N GLY A 349 -4.66 -6.64 20.07
CA GLY A 349 -5.99 -6.72 20.71
C GLY A 349 -7.14 -6.19 19.85
N PHE A 350 -6.82 -5.60 18.69
CA PHE A 350 -7.78 -5.15 17.69
C PHE A 350 -7.55 -5.87 16.36
N TYR A 351 -8.63 -6.02 15.60
CA TYR A 351 -8.61 -6.60 14.26
C TYR A 351 -9.61 -5.86 13.38
N ARG A 352 -9.65 -6.19 12.10
CA ARG A 352 -10.66 -5.65 11.17
C ARG A 352 -11.43 -6.76 10.51
N ASP A 353 -12.71 -6.51 10.27
CA ASP A 353 -13.62 -7.46 9.64
C ASP A 353 -14.11 -6.86 8.31
N PRO A 354 -13.70 -7.40 7.15
CA PRO A 354 -14.12 -6.92 5.84
C PRO A 354 -15.63 -6.88 5.64
N LYS A 355 -16.40 -7.69 6.38
CA LYS A 355 -17.86 -7.78 6.27
C LYS A 355 -18.60 -6.71 7.09
N ILE A 356 -17.97 -6.18 8.13
CA ILE A 356 -18.57 -5.14 8.99
C ILE A 356 -18.13 -3.75 8.49
N ASP A 357 -16.83 -3.49 8.54
CA ASP A 357 -16.20 -2.28 8.04
C ASP A 357 -14.71 -2.57 7.79
N PRO A 358 -14.28 -2.62 6.52
CA PRO A 358 -12.90 -2.98 6.17
C PRO A 358 -11.86 -1.96 6.65
N ARG A 359 -12.29 -0.75 7.02
CA ARG A 359 -11.39 0.33 7.47
C ARG A 359 -11.37 0.49 8.99
N LYS A 360 -12.21 -0.21 9.76
CA LYS A 360 -12.33 0.02 11.20
C LYS A 360 -11.68 -1.10 12.00
N CYS A 361 -10.85 -0.72 12.96
CA CYS A 361 -10.30 -1.60 13.96
C CYS A 361 -11.33 -1.82 15.08
N ILE A 362 -11.68 -3.08 15.32
CA ILE A 362 -12.63 -3.54 16.34
C ILE A 362 -11.91 -4.41 17.37
N PRO A 363 -12.29 -4.34 18.67
CA PRO A 363 -11.68 -5.17 19.70
C PRO A 363 -11.95 -6.66 19.46
N CYS A 364 -10.94 -7.51 19.67
CA CYS A 364 -11.10 -8.95 19.61
C CYS A 364 -11.98 -9.45 20.78
N LYS A 365 -12.90 -10.37 20.49
CA LYS A 365 -13.66 -11.08 21.52
C LYS A 365 -12.81 -12.26 22.01
N GLU A 366 -12.41 -12.25 23.28
CA GLU A 366 -11.82 -13.41 23.98
C GLU A 366 -10.44 -13.91 23.48
N LYS A 367 -9.43 -13.03 23.48
CA LYS A 367 -7.97 -13.33 23.33
C LYS A 367 -7.49 -13.96 22.01
N GLU A 368 -8.38 -14.41 21.12
CA GLU A 368 -8.00 -14.93 19.79
C GLU A 368 -8.16 -13.85 18.72
N CYS A 369 -7.16 -12.99 18.57
CA CYS A 369 -7.12 -12.05 17.46
C CYS A 369 -6.65 -12.74 16.17
N PRO A 370 -7.26 -12.42 15.02
CA PRO A 370 -6.72 -12.77 13.70
C PRO A 370 -5.24 -12.36 13.58
N VAL A 371 -4.41 -13.26 13.06
CA VAL A 371 -2.96 -13.04 12.92
C VAL A 371 -2.66 -12.26 11.64
N VAL A 372 -1.85 -11.20 11.78
CA VAL A 372 -1.33 -10.38 10.67
C VAL A 372 0.13 -10.77 10.42
N CYS A 373 0.48 -11.07 9.16
CA CYS A 373 1.84 -11.44 8.76
C CYS A 373 2.35 -10.53 7.67
N GLN A 374 3.62 -10.15 7.76
CA GLN A 374 4.28 -9.34 6.74
C GLN A 374 4.83 -10.25 5.65
N PHE A 375 4.47 -9.97 4.40
CA PHE A 375 4.92 -10.74 3.25
C PHE A 375 4.93 -9.87 1.99
N PRO A 376 5.97 -9.94 1.13
CA PRO A 376 7.12 -10.86 1.18
C PRO A 376 8.16 -10.52 2.25
N PRO A 377 8.99 -11.49 2.67
CA PRO A 377 10.18 -11.20 3.47
C PRO A 377 11.20 -10.38 2.66
N PRO A 378 12.03 -9.54 3.33
CA PRO A 378 12.99 -8.69 2.64
C PRO A 378 13.93 -9.47 1.71
N GLY A 379 14.06 -9.00 0.47
CA GLY A 379 14.97 -9.58 -0.53
C GLY A 379 14.44 -10.81 -1.28
N VAL A 380 13.19 -11.24 -1.05
CA VAL A 380 12.57 -12.38 -1.76
C VAL A 380 11.12 -12.07 -2.14
N ASP A 381 10.87 -11.61 -3.35
CA ASP A 381 9.54 -11.15 -3.81
C ASP A 381 8.56 -12.26 -4.24
N ILE A 382 9.02 -13.51 -4.29
CA ILE A 382 8.27 -14.65 -4.84
C ILE A 382 7.95 -15.66 -3.73
N LEU A 383 6.71 -16.14 -3.67
CA LEU A 383 6.32 -17.24 -2.79
C LEU A 383 7.01 -18.54 -3.23
N ASN A 384 7.67 -19.22 -2.30
CA ASN A 384 8.38 -20.48 -2.54
C ASN A 384 8.33 -21.36 -1.27
N SER A 385 8.80 -22.60 -1.40
CA SER A 385 8.81 -23.58 -0.29
C SER A 385 9.62 -23.12 0.92
N GLY A 386 10.58 -22.22 0.72
CA GLY A 386 11.42 -21.66 1.77
C GLY A 386 10.81 -20.51 2.56
N ASN A 387 9.73 -19.86 2.08
CA ASN A 387 9.12 -18.71 2.75
C ASN A 387 7.62 -18.85 3.04
N ILE A 388 6.93 -19.84 2.46
CA ILE A 388 5.48 -20.03 2.69
C ILE A 388 5.09 -20.25 4.16
N HIS A 389 6.00 -20.81 4.97
CA HIS A 389 5.81 -21.01 6.41
C HIS A 389 5.59 -19.70 7.19
N VAL A 390 6.02 -18.55 6.64
CA VAL A 390 5.77 -17.21 7.23
C VAL A 390 4.27 -16.90 7.28
N LEU A 391 3.47 -17.55 6.44
CA LEU A 391 2.03 -17.36 6.32
C LEU A 391 1.22 -18.39 7.13
N GLU A 392 1.86 -19.23 7.96
CA GLU A 392 1.15 -20.18 8.82
C GLU A 392 0.23 -19.47 9.82
N ASN A 393 -1.02 -19.94 9.90
CA ASN A 393 -2.09 -19.36 10.72
C ASN A 393 -2.41 -17.89 10.41
N CYS A 394 -1.94 -17.38 9.27
CA CYS A 394 -2.14 -15.99 8.89
C CYS A 394 -3.55 -15.74 8.39
N THR A 395 -4.17 -14.68 8.89
CA THR A 395 -5.50 -14.23 8.43
C THR A 395 -5.42 -12.99 7.56
N GLU A 396 -4.40 -12.17 7.76
CA GLU A 396 -4.18 -10.94 7.01
C GLU A 396 -2.71 -10.83 6.59
N VAL A 397 -2.49 -10.58 5.31
CA VAL A 397 -1.16 -10.37 4.74
C VAL A 397 -0.93 -8.87 4.55
N GLU A 398 0.01 -8.34 5.34
CA GLU A 398 0.57 -7.00 5.18
C GLU A 398 1.64 -7.03 4.08
N GLY A 399 1.20 -6.77 2.85
CA GLY A 399 1.97 -6.70 1.62
C GLY A 399 1.28 -7.44 0.49
N TYR A 400 2.03 -8.14 -0.36
CA TYR A 400 1.51 -8.77 -1.59
C TYR A 400 1.97 -10.22 -1.71
N ILE A 401 1.22 -11.02 -2.47
CA ILE A 401 1.60 -12.40 -2.80
C ILE A 401 1.84 -12.50 -4.30
N THR A 402 3.03 -12.96 -4.67
CA THR A 402 3.41 -13.24 -6.05
C THR A 402 3.78 -14.71 -6.18
N ILE A 403 3.10 -15.43 -7.07
CA ILE A 403 3.36 -16.84 -7.39
C ILE A 403 3.70 -16.91 -8.87
N ILE A 404 4.92 -17.35 -9.22
CA ILE A 404 5.35 -17.45 -10.62
C ILE A 404 5.83 -18.86 -10.95
N ASP A 405 6.28 -19.11 -12.19
CA ASP A 405 6.79 -20.42 -12.58
C ASP A 405 7.94 -20.92 -11.67
N GLN A 406 8.81 -19.99 -11.24
CA GLN A 406 9.91 -20.27 -10.30
C GLN A 406 9.43 -20.83 -8.95
N SER A 407 8.19 -20.55 -8.54
CA SER A 407 7.60 -21.10 -7.32
C SER A 407 7.41 -22.62 -7.37
N TYR A 408 7.33 -23.20 -8.58
CA TYR A 408 6.99 -24.61 -8.81
C TYR A 408 8.11 -25.42 -9.48
N VAL A 409 9.31 -24.88 -9.56
CA VAL A 409 10.49 -25.60 -10.09
C VAL A 409 11.57 -25.66 -9.02
N GLU A 410 12.40 -26.69 -9.09
CA GLU A 410 13.56 -26.80 -8.21
C GLU A 410 14.58 -25.76 -8.66
N ILE A 411 14.73 -24.70 -7.87
CA ILE A 411 15.69 -23.65 -8.20
C ILE A 411 17.06 -24.08 -7.67
N SER A 412 17.88 -24.76 -8.49
CA SER A 412 19.33 -24.55 -8.42
C SER A 412 19.59 -23.15 -8.93
N GLN A 413 20.18 -22.24 -8.14
CA GLN A 413 20.50 -20.90 -8.63
C GLN A 413 21.53 -20.99 -9.78
N PHE A 414 21.05 -21.21 -11.00
CA PHE A 414 21.73 -20.88 -12.24
C PHE A 414 20.87 -19.81 -12.90
N VAL A 415 20.98 -18.58 -12.39
CA VAL A 415 20.87 -17.44 -13.28
C VAL A 415 22.28 -17.24 -13.80
N GLU A 416 22.57 -17.79 -14.98
CA GLU A 416 23.68 -17.26 -15.76
C GLU A 416 23.33 -15.80 -16.06
N GLU A 417 23.99 -14.90 -15.36
CA GLU A 417 24.01 -13.46 -15.59
C GLU A 417 24.80 -13.16 -16.88
N LYS A 418 24.47 -13.82 -18.00
CA LYS A 418 25.27 -13.80 -19.24
C LYS A 418 24.81 -12.86 -20.33
N GLU A 419 23.88 -11.95 -20.08
CA GLU A 419 23.55 -10.93 -21.09
C GLU A 419 23.66 -9.47 -20.66
N PHE A 420 24.28 -9.10 -19.52
CA PHE A 420 24.56 -7.67 -19.27
C PHE A 420 25.78 -7.28 -18.40
N ILE A 421 26.86 -8.07 -18.35
CA ILE A 421 28.14 -7.61 -17.77
C ILE A 421 29.32 -7.89 -18.71
N ARG A 422 29.71 -6.90 -19.51
CA ARG A 422 31.13 -6.68 -19.81
C ARG A 422 31.69 -5.90 -18.63
N PHE A 423 32.57 -6.51 -17.84
CA PHE A 423 33.85 -5.97 -17.32
C PHE A 423 34.36 -6.85 -16.17
N GLU A 424 35.52 -7.46 -16.45
CA GLU A 424 36.65 -7.80 -15.58
C GLU A 424 36.50 -8.64 -14.29
N GLN A 425 37.01 -9.87 -14.41
CA GLN A 425 37.82 -10.64 -13.45
C GLN A 425 37.83 -10.17 -11.98
N ALA A 426 36.98 -10.81 -11.18
CA ALA A 426 37.27 -11.09 -9.79
C ALA A 426 36.80 -12.52 -9.48
N GLU A 427 37.70 -13.38 -9.01
CA GLU A 427 37.39 -14.72 -8.53
C GLU A 427 36.54 -14.64 -7.25
N VAL A 428 35.22 -14.57 -7.42
CA VAL A 428 34.28 -14.70 -6.30
C VAL A 428 33.98 -16.18 -6.11
N GLN A 429 34.51 -16.75 -5.04
CA GLN A 429 34.11 -18.06 -4.52
C GLN A 429 32.58 -18.08 -4.34
N PRO A 430 31.83 -19.01 -4.95
CA PRO A 430 30.38 -19.04 -4.83
C PRO A 430 29.99 -19.36 -3.38
N LYS A 431 29.46 -18.37 -2.66
CA LYS A 431 28.82 -18.59 -1.37
C LYS A 431 27.64 -19.56 -1.58
N SER A 432 27.58 -20.59 -0.75
CA SER A 432 26.63 -21.70 -0.76
C SER A 432 25.21 -21.32 -1.22
N GLN A 433 24.83 -21.88 -2.37
CA GLN A 433 23.51 -21.88 -3.00
C GLN A 433 22.41 -22.31 -2.01
N LYS A 434 21.35 -21.50 -1.88
CA LYS A 434 20.13 -21.91 -1.15
C LYS A 434 19.15 -22.52 -2.16
N LEU A 435 19.09 -23.85 -2.17
CA LEU A 435 18.19 -24.64 -3.01
C LEU A 435 16.80 -24.66 -2.36
N PHE A 436 15.75 -24.26 -3.09
CA PHE A 436 14.37 -24.42 -2.63
C PHE A 436 13.68 -25.46 -3.49
N ALA A 437 13.02 -26.42 -2.83
CA ALA A 437 12.18 -27.39 -3.51
C ALA A 437 10.97 -26.70 -4.15
N PRO A 438 10.37 -27.27 -5.19
CA PRO A 438 9.10 -26.80 -5.72
C PRO A 438 8.01 -26.71 -4.64
N LEU A 439 7.15 -25.69 -4.70
CA LEU A 439 5.92 -25.70 -3.93
C LEU A 439 5.03 -26.88 -4.34
N ASN A 440 4.40 -27.49 -3.36
CA ASN A 440 3.42 -28.55 -3.56
C ASN A 440 2.04 -28.14 -3.02
N ALA A 441 1.02 -28.91 -3.38
CA ALA A 441 -0.36 -28.64 -2.99
C ALA A 441 -0.56 -28.58 -1.46
N SER A 442 0.10 -29.45 -0.70
CA SER A 442 -0.03 -29.46 0.78
C SER A 442 0.52 -28.19 1.43
N GLN A 443 1.57 -27.60 0.85
CA GLN A 443 2.10 -26.34 1.35
C GLN A 443 1.17 -25.16 1.02
N LEU A 444 0.54 -25.18 -0.17
CA LEU A 444 -0.40 -24.12 -0.55
C LEU A 444 -1.63 -24.04 0.37
N GLU A 445 -2.01 -25.14 1.02
CA GLU A 445 -3.09 -25.16 2.01
C GLU A 445 -2.87 -24.19 3.19
N ILE A 446 -1.63 -23.80 3.48
CA ILE A 446 -1.29 -22.75 4.46
C ILE A 446 -2.04 -21.45 4.14
N LEU A 447 -2.24 -21.14 2.86
CA LEU A 447 -2.88 -19.92 2.41
C LEU A 447 -4.40 -19.89 2.65
N LYS A 448 -5.02 -21.02 3.04
CA LYS A 448 -6.47 -21.09 3.25
C LYS A 448 -6.96 -20.24 4.41
N SER A 449 -6.13 -19.94 5.40
CA SER A 449 -6.54 -19.07 6.52
C SER A 449 -6.62 -17.59 6.13
N ILE A 450 -6.02 -17.20 5.01
CA ILE A 450 -5.90 -15.80 4.58
C ILE A 450 -7.27 -15.29 4.11
N LYS A 451 -7.68 -14.16 4.70
CA LYS A 451 -8.90 -13.42 4.37
C LYS A 451 -8.62 -12.06 3.74
N ILE A 452 -7.46 -11.46 4.04
CA ILE A 452 -7.14 -10.10 3.59
C ILE A 452 -5.72 -10.06 3.02
N ILE A 453 -5.55 -9.40 1.87
CA ILE A 453 -4.25 -9.01 1.31
C ILE A 453 -4.25 -7.48 1.16
N THR A 454 -3.34 -6.77 1.83
CA THR A 454 -3.30 -5.29 1.77
C THR A 454 -2.76 -4.76 0.45
N GLY A 455 -1.87 -5.51 -0.20
CA GLY A 455 -1.25 -5.17 -1.48
C GLY A 455 -2.02 -5.77 -2.64
N PHE A 456 -1.33 -6.56 -3.47
CA PHE A 456 -1.89 -7.24 -4.63
C PHE A 456 -1.69 -8.76 -4.56
N LEU A 457 -2.41 -9.50 -5.39
CA LEU A 457 -2.21 -10.90 -5.69
C LEU A 457 -1.82 -11.05 -7.17
N ALA A 458 -0.64 -11.60 -7.43
CA ALA A 458 -0.14 -11.86 -8.77
C ALA A 458 0.19 -13.35 -8.96
N ILE A 459 -0.36 -13.96 -10.00
CA ILE A 459 -0.12 -15.35 -10.36
C ILE A 459 0.29 -15.39 -11.83
N GLU A 460 1.53 -15.80 -12.06
CA GLU A 460 2.11 -15.92 -13.40
C GLU A 460 2.44 -17.38 -13.69
N GLY A 461 1.79 -17.92 -14.73
CA GLY A 461 2.21 -19.16 -15.33
C GLY A 461 3.36 -18.95 -16.32
N SER A 462 3.91 -20.06 -16.77
CA SER A 462 4.64 -20.14 -18.04
C SER A 462 3.83 -20.94 -19.05
N ASN A 463 4.12 -20.72 -20.34
CA ASN A 463 3.52 -21.47 -21.45
C ASN A 463 3.83 -22.98 -21.40
N PHE A 464 4.70 -23.42 -20.48
CA PHE A 464 5.05 -24.82 -20.27
C PHE A 464 4.13 -25.47 -19.23
N LYS A 465 3.79 -26.75 -19.46
CA LYS A 465 3.02 -27.54 -18.50
C LYS A 465 3.92 -27.96 -17.34
N ASN A 466 3.61 -27.51 -16.13
CA ASN A 466 4.23 -27.99 -14.90
C ASN A 466 3.18 -28.66 -14.01
N PRO A 467 3.21 -30.00 -13.83
CA PRO A 467 2.16 -30.74 -13.10
C PRO A 467 2.03 -30.39 -11.61
N LEU A 468 3.00 -29.66 -11.05
CA LEU A 468 2.93 -29.17 -9.67
C LEU A 468 2.04 -27.93 -9.52
N ARG A 469 1.70 -27.25 -10.64
CA ARG A 469 0.76 -26.13 -10.58
C ARG A 469 -0.65 -26.64 -10.30
N PRO A 470 -1.37 -26.00 -9.37
CA PRO A 470 -2.73 -26.38 -9.08
C PRO A 470 -3.65 -26.00 -10.24
N SER A 471 -4.66 -26.83 -10.49
CA SER A 471 -5.67 -26.55 -11.53
C SER A 471 -6.69 -25.47 -11.14
N ASN A 472 -6.60 -24.92 -9.92
CA ASN A 472 -7.45 -23.87 -9.40
C ASN A 472 -6.78 -23.14 -8.23
N LEU A 473 -7.35 -22.02 -7.76
CA LEU A 473 -6.83 -21.23 -6.65
C LEU A 473 -7.64 -21.43 -5.36
N SER A 474 -8.26 -22.59 -5.16
CA SER A 474 -9.10 -22.85 -3.96
C SER A 474 -8.27 -22.88 -2.66
N PHE A 475 -6.94 -22.90 -2.74
CA PHE A 475 -6.08 -22.64 -1.59
C PHE A 475 -6.19 -21.18 -1.06
N LEU A 476 -6.87 -20.29 -1.79
CA LEU A 476 -7.25 -18.93 -1.39
C LEU A 476 -8.78 -18.74 -1.31
N GLU A 477 -9.55 -19.82 -1.12
CA GLU A 477 -11.02 -19.78 -1.14
C GLU A 477 -11.66 -18.87 -0.09
N ASN A 478 -10.94 -18.58 1.01
CA ASN A 478 -11.38 -17.71 2.11
C ASN A 478 -10.90 -16.26 1.96
N LEU A 479 -10.20 -15.91 0.88
CA LEU A 479 -9.80 -14.54 0.60
C LEU A 479 -11.04 -13.67 0.37
N GLU A 480 -11.27 -12.67 1.21
CA GLU A 480 -12.44 -11.79 1.19
C GLU A 480 -12.13 -10.42 0.57
N LEU A 481 -10.92 -9.90 0.81
CA LEU A 481 -10.52 -8.53 0.47
C LEU A 481 -9.10 -8.46 -0.10
N ILE A 482 -8.95 -7.76 -1.23
CA ILE A 482 -7.66 -7.25 -1.73
C ILE A 482 -7.70 -5.72 -1.72
N GLU A 483 -6.89 -5.06 -0.90
CA GLU A 483 -7.00 -3.60 -0.76
C GLU A 483 -6.34 -2.82 -1.89
N GLY A 484 -5.26 -3.34 -2.50
CA GLY A 484 -4.52 -2.65 -3.55
C GLY A 484 -3.73 -1.44 -3.07
N ARG A 485 -3.23 -1.43 -1.81
CA ARG A 485 -2.29 -0.39 -1.34
C ARG A 485 -1.00 -0.39 -2.16
N GLN A 486 -0.60 -1.57 -2.61
CA GLN A 486 0.41 -1.82 -3.63
C GLN A 486 -0.28 -2.47 -4.82
N LEU A 487 0.14 -2.12 -6.04
CA LEU A 487 -0.45 -2.65 -7.27
C LEU A 487 0.61 -3.32 -8.13
N PHE A 488 0.29 -4.50 -8.64
CA PHE A 488 1.10 -5.19 -9.63
C PHE A 488 1.17 -4.35 -10.92
N PHE A 489 2.39 -4.08 -11.38
CA PHE A 489 2.68 -3.08 -12.44
C PHE A 489 2.01 -1.72 -12.21
N GLY A 490 1.78 -1.33 -10.95
CA GLY A 490 1.17 -0.04 -10.61
C GLY A 490 -0.30 0.08 -11.03
N LYS A 491 -0.92 -1.02 -11.49
CA LYS A 491 -2.26 -1.00 -12.09
C LYS A 491 -3.20 -2.07 -11.55
N TYR A 492 -2.69 -3.26 -11.21
CA TYR A 492 -3.52 -4.43 -10.96
C TYR A 492 -3.45 -4.87 -9.50
N ALA A 493 -4.60 -4.96 -8.82
CA ALA A 493 -4.68 -5.58 -7.50
C ALA A 493 -4.80 -7.10 -7.60
N LEU A 494 -5.34 -7.60 -8.71
CA LEU A 494 -5.38 -9.02 -9.05
C LEU A 494 -4.87 -9.22 -10.47
N SER A 495 -3.80 -10.00 -10.61
CA SER A 495 -3.20 -10.36 -11.91
C SER A 495 -3.07 -11.88 -12.02
N ILE A 496 -3.64 -12.48 -13.06
CA ILE A 496 -3.58 -13.93 -13.31
C ILE A 496 -3.29 -14.14 -14.80
N PHE A 497 -2.07 -14.55 -15.13
CA PHE A 497 -1.62 -14.57 -16.52
C PHE A 497 -0.86 -15.84 -16.90
N GLY A 498 -1.15 -16.35 -18.10
CA GLY A 498 -0.28 -17.30 -18.78
C GLY A 498 -0.23 -18.70 -18.17
N ASP A 499 -1.25 -19.13 -17.41
CA ASP A 499 -1.30 -20.48 -16.85
C ASP A 499 -2.20 -21.41 -17.69
N PRO A 500 -1.61 -22.33 -18.48
CA PRO A 500 -2.38 -23.29 -19.25
C PRO A 500 -2.98 -24.41 -18.39
N GLN A 501 -2.65 -24.55 -17.10
CA GLN A 501 -3.21 -25.61 -16.24
C GLN A 501 -4.42 -25.16 -15.42
N LEU A 502 -4.57 -23.84 -15.25
CA LEU A 502 -5.64 -23.25 -14.48
C LEU A 502 -6.99 -23.45 -15.18
N LYS A 503 -7.92 -24.14 -14.51
CA LYS A 503 -9.26 -24.49 -15.01
C LYS A 503 -10.37 -23.60 -14.47
N TRP A 504 -10.27 -23.16 -13.22
CA TRP A 504 -11.17 -22.19 -12.59
C TRP A 504 -10.45 -21.44 -11.48
N LEU A 505 -11.02 -20.34 -10.97
CA LEU A 505 -10.36 -19.51 -9.97
C LEU A 505 -10.58 -20.02 -8.54
N GLY A 506 -11.81 -20.33 -8.13
CA GLY A 506 -12.10 -20.85 -6.79
C GLY A 506 -12.02 -19.81 -5.67
N LEU A 507 -12.02 -18.51 -5.98
CA LEU A 507 -11.94 -17.41 -5.00
C LEU A 507 -13.33 -17.06 -4.44
N ARG A 508 -14.06 -18.05 -3.93
CA ARG A 508 -15.49 -17.93 -3.60
C ARG A 508 -15.86 -16.85 -2.57
N SER A 509 -14.96 -16.52 -1.65
CA SER A 509 -15.20 -15.51 -0.62
C SER A 509 -14.85 -14.08 -1.07
N LEU A 510 -14.19 -13.93 -2.22
CA LEU A 510 -13.68 -12.64 -2.67
C LEU A 510 -14.83 -11.73 -3.06
N SER A 511 -15.03 -10.69 -2.26
CA SER A 511 -16.19 -9.80 -2.35
C SER A 511 -15.79 -8.34 -2.49
N ASN A 512 -14.54 -7.97 -2.16
CA ASN A 512 -14.08 -6.61 -2.25
C ASN A 512 -12.65 -6.52 -2.83
N ILE A 513 -12.46 -5.61 -3.77
CA ILE A 513 -11.16 -5.14 -4.23
C ILE A 513 -11.21 -3.61 -4.17
N THR A 514 -10.47 -3.01 -3.23
CA THR A 514 -10.66 -1.59 -2.90
C THR A 514 -10.01 -0.65 -3.91
N HIS A 515 -8.78 -0.96 -4.35
CA HIS A 515 -8.05 -0.18 -5.33
C HIS A 515 -7.41 -1.11 -6.36
N GLY A 516 -7.19 -0.61 -7.57
CA GLY A 516 -6.55 -1.35 -8.65
C GLY A 516 -7.52 -2.16 -9.51
N ASN A 517 -7.02 -2.56 -10.67
CA ASN A 517 -7.77 -3.28 -11.68
C ASN A 517 -7.58 -4.80 -11.56
N VAL A 518 -8.41 -5.54 -12.29
CA VAL A 518 -8.27 -7.00 -12.44
C VAL A 518 -7.76 -7.32 -13.85
N PHE A 519 -6.72 -8.14 -13.92
CA PHE A 519 -6.12 -8.59 -15.18
C PHE A 519 -6.07 -10.11 -15.22
N VAL A 520 -6.82 -10.71 -16.14
CA VAL A 520 -6.81 -12.17 -16.34
C VAL A 520 -6.66 -12.47 -17.82
N LYS A 521 -5.49 -12.97 -18.22
CA LYS A 521 -5.15 -13.12 -19.64
C LYS A 521 -4.35 -14.38 -19.96
N ASN A 522 -4.55 -14.93 -21.15
CA ASN A 522 -3.80 -16.05 -21.71
C ASN A 522 -3.85 -17.34 -20.85
N ASN A 523 -4.95 -17.56 -20.10
CA ASN A 523 -5.17 -18.80 -19.37
C ASN A 523 -6.08 -19.71 -20.21
N SER A 524 -5.48 -20.46 -21.13
CA SER A 524 -6.22 -21.11 -22.24
C SER A 524 -7.29 -22.12 -21.80
N ASN A 525 -7.15 -22.70 -20.60
CA ASN A 525 -8.09 -23.67 -20.04
C ASN A 525 -8.98 -23.09 -18.93
N LEU A 526 -8.86 -21.79 -18.62
CA LEU A 526 -9.61 -21.15 -17.56
C LEU A 526 -11.06 -20.90 -17.98
N CYS A 527 -11.98 -21.62 -17.33
CA CYS A 527 -13.43 -21.50 -17.49
C CYS A 527 -14.05 -20.75 -16.28
N TYR A 528 -15.37 -20.54 -16.31
CA TYR A 528 -16.23 -19.94 -15.26
C TYR A 528 -15.97 -18.47 -14.91
N SER A 529 -14.75 -17.98 -15.10
CA SER A 529 -14.31 -16.66 -14.66
C SER A 529 -14.89 -15.47 -15.45
N GLN A 530 -15.26 -15.67 -16.72
CA GLN A 530 -15.89 -14.63 -17.56
C GLN A 530 -17.32 -14.27 -17.12
N SER A 531 -17.98 -15.17 -16.39
CA SER A 531 -19.37 -15.01 -15.91
C SER A 531 -19.49 -14.08 -14.69
N ILE A 532 -18.37 -13.80 -14.02
CA ILE A 532 -18.36 -13.08 -12.74
C ILE A 532 -18.66 -11.60 -13.00
N PRO A 533 -19.71 -11.02 -12.38
CA PRO A 533 -20.08 -9.63 -12.62
C PRO A 533 -19.18 -8.65 -11.84
N PHE A 534 -17.89 -8.58 -12.17
CA PHE A 534 -16.87 -7.80 -11.43
C PHE A 534 -17.26 -6.33 -11.20
N LYS A 535 -17.86 -5.67 -12.20
CA LYS A 535 -18.31 -4.27 -12.05
C LYS A 535 -19.37 -4.12 -10.97
N GLN A 536 -20.28 -5.08 -10.86
CA GLN A 536 -21.38 -5.05 -9.89
C GLN A 536 -20.92 -5.42 -8.48
N ILE A 537 -19.96 -6.35 -8.37
CA ILE A 537 -19.45 -6.84 -7.09
C ILE A 537 -18.43 -5.87 -6.50
N PHE A 538 -17.45 -5.44 -7.30
CA PHE A 538 -16.27 -4.71 -6.82
C PHE A 538 -16.30 -3.22 -7.16
N GLY A 539 -17.27 -2.74 -7.95
CA GLY A 539 -17.27 -1.35 -8.42
C GLY A 539 -16.10 -1.00 -9.35
N ILE A 540 -15.37 -2.00 -9.86
CA ILE A 540 -14.20 -1.79 -10.72
C ILE A 540 -14.64 -1.49 -12.16
N ASN A 541 -14.21 -0.34 -12.68
CA ASN A 541 -14.54 0.07 -14.05
C ASN A 541 -13.68 -0.60 -15.14
N GLN A 542 -12.54 -1.20 -14.80
CA GLN A 542 -11.65 -1.85 -15.77
C GLN A 542 -11.22 -3.25 -15.30
N SER A 543 -11.84 -4.28 -15.88
CA SER A 543 -11.38 -5.67 -15.80
C SER A 543 -11.02 -6.17 -17.19
N PHE A 544 -9.82 -6.71 -17.38
CA PHE A 544 -9.34 -7.19 -18.68
C PHE A 544 -9.34 -8.71 -18.73
N TRP A 545 -10.17 -9.28 -19.61
CA TRP A 545 -10.32 -10.72 -19.82
C TRP A 545 -9.96 -11.06 -21.26
N ILE A 546 -8.75 -11.57 -21.50
CA ILE A 546 -8.22 -11.71 -22.86
C ILE A 546 -7.67 -13.12 -23.08
N ASN A 547 -8.06 -13.80 -24.15
CA ASN A 547 -7.53 -15.12 -24.56
C ASN A 547 -7.59 -16.20 -23.46
N ASN A 548 -8.70 -16.31 -22.73
CA ASN A 548 -8.93 -17.37 -21.75
C ASN A 548 -9.82 -18.49 -22.33
N GLY A 549 -10.00 -19.59 -21.60
CA GLY A 549 -10.89 -20.69 -21.97
C GLY A 549 -12.35 -20.27 -22.17
N ASN A 550 -13.11 -21.09 -22.88
CA ASN A 550 -14.53 -20.84 -23.17
C ASN A 550 -15.39 -21.02 -21.92
N GLU A 551 -16.45 -20.23 -21.82
CA GLU A 551 -17.40 -20.28 -20.71
C GLU A 551 -18.23 -21.59 -20.75
N THR A 552 -18.42 -22.21 -19.60
CA THR A 552 -19.20 -23.44 -19.37
C THR A 552 -20.26 -23.20 -18.31
N ASP A 553 -21.39 -23.92 -18.36
CA ASP A 553 -22.57 -23.93 -17.47
C ASP A 553 -22.48 -23.10 -16.17
N CYS A 554 -22.57 -21.78 -16.33
CA CYS A 554 -22.71 -20.84 -15.25
C CYS A 554 -23.66 -19.73 -15.70
N ALA A 555 -24.67 -19.42 -14.90
CA ALA A 555 -25.62 -18.39 -15.25
C ALA A 555 -24.95 -17.01 -15.15
N LYS A 556 -24.77 -16.34 -16.30
CA LYS A 556 -24.11 -15.03 -16.43
C LYS A 556 -24.63 -13.95 -15.48
N GLU A 557 -25.91 -14.03 -15.10
CA GLU A 557 -26.53 -13.09 -14.17
C GLU A 557 -26.02 -13.26 -12.73
N PHE A 558 -25.64 -14.47 -12.35
CA PHE A 558 -25.32 -14.84 -10.98
C PHE A 558 -23.82 -15.05 -10.76
N GLY A 559 -23.07 -15.42 -11.80
CA GLY A 559 -21.62 -15.63 -11.78
C GLY A 559 -21.17 -16.79 -10.89
N CYS A 560 -19.99 -17.35 -11.19
CA CYS A 560 -19.38 -18.37 -10.35
C CYS A 560 -17.86 -18.38 -10.47
N TRP A 561 -17.21 -18.83 -9.40
CA TRP A 561 -15.76 -18.97 -9.27
C TRP A 561 -15.25 -20.33 -9.76
N GLY A 562 -16.14 -21.27 -10.07
CA GLY A 562 -15.84 -22.64 -10.45
C GLY A 562 -17.11 -23.51 -10.54
N PRO A 563 -16.95 -24.84 -10.66
CA PRO A 563 -18.07 -25.78 -10.68
C PRO A 563 -18.67 -25.97 -9.28
N GLY A 564 -19.98 -26.23 -9.21
CA GLY A 564 -20.69 -26.56 -7.96
C GLY A 564 -21.50 -25.40 -7.36
N PRO A 565 -22.53 -25.70 -6.54
CA PRO A 565 -23.40 -24.71 -5.91
C PRO A 565 -22.69 -23.82 -4.87
N GLU A 566 -21.50 -24.22 -4.41
CA GLU A 566 -20.67 -23.52 -3.44
C GLU A 566 -19.74 -22.47 -4.06
N GLN A 567 -19.68 -22.42 -5.40
CA GLN A 567 -18.84 -21.49 -6.15
C GLN A 567 -19.63 -20.30 -6.72
N CYS A 568 -20.94 -20.24 -6.49
CA CYS A 568 -21.76 -19.14 -6.97
C CYS A 568 -21.37 -17.82 -6.27
N VAL A 569 -21.28 -16.73 -7.05
CA VAL A 569 -21.09 -15.39 -6.47
C VAL A 569 -22.38 -14.95 -5.78
N LYS A 570 -23.53 -15.20 -6.42
CA LYS A 570 -24.85 -14.87 -5.88
C LYS A 570 -25.83 -16.02 -6.12
N CYS A 571 -26.58 -16.41 -5.08
CA CYS A 571 -27.62 -17.42 -5.24
C CYS A 571 -28.84 -16.85 -5.96
N LYS A 572 -29.41 -17.67 -6.87
CA LYS A 572 -30.65 -17.37 -7.59
C LYS A 572 -31.87 -17.32 -6.66
N LYS A 573 -31.94 -18.23 -5.69
CA LYS A 573 -33.07 -18.35 -4.76
C LYS A 573 -32.61 -18.33 -3.32
N TYR A 574 -32.11 -19.46 -2.81
CA TYR A 574 -31.79 -19.65 -1.41
C TYR A 574 -30.29 -19.88 -1.21
N LEU A 575 -29.75 -19.34 -0.12
CA LEU A 575 -28.40 -19.61 0.36
C LEU A 575 -28.51 -20.38 1.67
N LEU A 576 -27.94 -21.58 1.72
CA LEU A 576 -27.73 -22.31 2.97
C LEU A 576 -26.23 -22.40 3.22
N GLU A 577 -25.77 -21.75 4.28
CA GLU A 577 -24.34 -21.62 4.61
C GLU A 577 -23.51 -21.05 3.43
N LYS A 578 -22.95 -21.92 2.60
CA LYS A 578 -22.14 -21.58 1.42
C LYS A 578 -22.71 -22.11 0.11
N GLU A 579 -23.82 -22.86 0.14
CA GLU A 579 -24.38 -23.52 -1.03
C GLU A 579 -25.68 -22.84 -1.49
N CYS A 580 -25.81 -22.65 -2.80
CA CYS A 580 -27.04 -22.19 -3.39
C CYS A 580 -28.03 -23.33 -3.60
N LEU A 581 -29.23 -23.17 -3.04
CA LEU A 581 -30.31 -24.16 -3.10
C LEU A 581 -31.51 -23.64 -3.89
N ASP A 582 -32.27 -24.59 -4.46
CA ASP A 582 -33.54 -24.33 -5.10
C ASP A 582 -34.69 -24.11 -4.11
N LYS A 583 -34.59 -24.70 -2.92
CA LYS A 583 -35.54 -24.61 -1.80
C LYS A 583 -34.78 -24.75 -0.47
N CYS A 584 -35.13 -23.97 0.55
CA CYS A 584 -34.63 -24.23 1.91
C CYS A 584 -35.17 -25.57 2.45
N PRO A 585 -34.40 -26.29 3.27
CA PRO A 585 -34.90 -27.48 3.97
C PRO A 585 -36.12 -27.13 4.83
N ASP A 586 -37.20 -27.94 4.74
CA ASP A 586 -38.44 -27.70 5.49
C ASP A 586 -38.30 -28.03 6.99
N GLN A 587 -37.33 -28.87 7.35
CA GLN A 587 -37.05 -29.27 8.72
C GLN A 587 -35.77 -28.58 9.22
N GLY A 588 -35.85 -28.01 10.42
CA GLY A 588 -34.70 -27.40 11.10
C GLY A 588 -34.23 -26.06 10.51
N TYR A 589 -34.87 -25.53 9.46
CA TYR A 589 -34.54 -24.23 8.88
C TYR A 589 -35.80 -23.39 8.58
N PHE A 590 -35.65 -22.08 8.61
CA PHE A 590 -36.62 -21.12 8.11
C PHE A 590 -35.99 -20.16 7.10
N VAL A 591 -36.82 -19.50 6.31
CA VAL A 591 -36.37 -18.50 5.33
C VAL A 591 -36.29 -17.14 6.02
N ASP A 592 -35.08 -16.59 6.10
CA ASP A 592 -34.89 -15.18 6.37
C ASP A 592 -35.07 -14.38 5.06
N ASN A 593 -35.94 -13.38 5.10
CA ASN A 593 -36.33 -12.55 3.94
C ASN A 593 -35.26 -11.52 3.52
N SER A 594 -34.01 -11.78 3.91
CA SER A 594 -32.82 -11.14 3.37
C SER A 594 -32.69 -11.35 1.86
N LYS A 595 -31.84 -10.57 1.18
CA LYS A 595 -31.51 -10.75 -0.24
C LYS A 595 -30.02 -11.08 -0.39
N PRO A 596 -29.63 -12.28 -0.88
CA PRO A 596 -30.50 -13.41 -1.27
C PRO A 596 -31.27 -14.01 -0.07
N LEU A 597 -32.31 -14.81 -0.34
CA LEU A 597 -33.07 -15.47 0.74
C LEU A 597 -32.13 -16.43 1.47
N ILE A 598 -32.03 -16.32 2.79
CA ILE A 598 -31.08 -17.11 3.59
C ILE A 598 -31.84 -18.18 4.35
N CYS A 599 -31.40 -19.43 4.23
CA CYS A 599 -31.89 -20.51 5.08
C CYS A 599 -31.18 -20.42 6.42
N GLN A 600 -31.90 -20.02 7.47
CA GLN A 600 -31.36 -19.94 8.83
C GLN A 600 -31.82 -21.12 9.68
N PRO A 601 -30.96 -21.65 10.57
CA PRO A 601 -31.34 -22.75 11.44
C PRO A 601 -32.44 -22.32 12.41
N CYS A 602 -33.36 -23.23 12.67
CA CYS A 602 -34.33 -23.11 13.75
C CYS A 602 -33.64 -23.19 15.11
N ASN A 603 -34.36 -22.79 16.16
CA ASN A 603 -33.96 -23.14 17.52
C ASN A 603 -33.86 -24.68 17.69
N ASP A 604 -32.93 -25.15 18.52
CA ASP A 604 -32.69 -26.58 18.74
C ASP A 604 -33.93 -27.34 19.21
N GLN A 605 -34.90 -26.66 19.84
CA GLN A 605 -36.17 -27.24 20.30
C GLN A 605 -37.22 -27.37 19.19
N CYS A 606 -37.01 -26.78 18.01
CA CYS A 606 -37.97 -26.84 16.90
C CYS A 606 -37.60 -27.92 15.88
N ARG A 607 -38.60 -28.69 15.43
CA ARG A 607 -38.51 -29.53 14.23
C ARG A 607 -38.82 -28.72 12.97
N ILE A 608 -39.83 -27.85 13.03
CA ILE A 608 -40.19 -26.88 11.98
C ILE A 608 -40.40 -25.53 12.66
N CYS A 609 -39.88 -24.45 12.08
CA CYS A 609 -40.02 -23.11 12.62
C CYS A 609 -40.32 -22.09 11.53
N HIS A 610 -40.75 -20.89 11.96
CA HIS A 610 -40.89 -19.71 11.11
C HIS A 610 -40.02 -18.54 11.61
N GLY A 611 -39.09 -18.82 12.52
CA GLY A 611 -38.14 -17.86 13.07
C GLY A 611 -37.15 -18.52 14.04
N PRO A 612 -36.14 -17.78 14.52
CA PRO A 612 -35.02 -18.33 15.28
C PRO A 612 -35.32 -18.60 16.76
N LEU A 613 -36.42 -18.07 17.30
CA LEU A 613 -36.75 -18.20 18.73
C LEU A 613 -37.44 -19.52 19.05
N PRO A 614 -37.29 -20.06 20.28
CA PRO A 614 -38.04 -21.24 20.74
C PRO A 614 -39.57 -21.04 20.65
N THR A 615 -40.05 -19.81 20.75
CA THR A 615 -41.49 -19.48 20.64
C THR A 615 -42.00 -19.45 19.19
N GLN A 616 -41.10 -19.58 18.21
CA GLN A 616 -41.42 -19.56 16.78
C GLN A 616 -41.35 -20.97 16.17
N CYS A 617 -41.39 -22.00 17.01
CA CYS A 617 -41.60 -23.37 16.54
C CYS A 617 -43.03 -23.53 16.03
N SER A 618 -43.16 -23.99 14.79
CA SER A 618 -44.43 -24.50 14.28
C SER A 618 -44.66 -25.94 14.74
N ILE A 619 -43.57 -26.71 14.91
CA ILE A 619 -43.55 -28.06 15.49
C ILE A 619 -42.34 -28.14 16.42
N CYS A 620 -42.56 -28.46 17.69
CA CYS A 620 -41.49 -28.70 18.66
C CYS A 620 -40.94 -30.13 18.54
N LYS A 621 -39.67 -30.35 18.88
CA LYS A 621 -39.09 -31.71 18.98
C LYS A 621 -39.59 -32.44 20.24
N THR A 622 -39.81 -31.67 21.30
CA THR A 622 -40.29 -32.13 22.61
C THR A 622 -41.46 -31.26 23.04
N TYR A 623 -42.48 -31.86 23.65
CA TYR A 623 -43.62 -31.15 24.22
C TYR A 623 -43.66 -31.35 25.73
N HIS A 624 -43.89 -30.25 26.46
CA HIS A 624 -44.16 -30.29 27.90
C HIS A 624 -45.64 -30.02 28.14
N ILE A 625 -46.37 -31.03 28.63
CA ILE A 625 -47.79 -30.90 28.98
C ILE A 625 -47.88 -30.58 30.46
N TRP A 626 -48.37 -29.39 30.79
CA TRP A 626 -48.68 -29.02 32.17
C TRP A 626 -50.10 -29.48 32.51
N ILE A 627 -50.23 -30.61 33.21
CA ILE A 627 -51.54 -31.09 33.69
C ILE A 627 -51.88 -30.34 34.97
N LEU A 628 -52.88 -29.44 34.89
CA LEU A 628 -53.51 -28.85 36.09
C LEU A 628 -54.44 -29.88 36.73
N GLN A 629 -53.94 -30.64 37.70
CA GLN A 629 -54.80 -31.42 38.60
C GLN A 629 -55.30 -30.52 39.72
N ASN A 630 -56.60 -30.20 39.69
CA ASN A 630 -57.28 -29.63 40.87
C ASN A 630 -57.36 -30.73 41.94
N SER A 631 -56.44 -30.71 42.90
CA SER A 631 -56.64 -31.47 44.13
C SER A 631 -57.67 -30.72 44.99
N ILE A 632 -58.91 -31.20 45.00
CA ILE A 632 -59.86 -30.83 46.06
C ILE A 632 -59.35 -31.47 47.34
N THR A 633 -58.50 -30.77 48.07
CA THR A 633 -58.22 -31.09 49.48
C THR A 633 -58.96 -30.06 50.33
N ASN A 634 -59.87 -30.55 51.16
CA ASN A 634 -60.48 -29.77 52.23
C ASN A 634 -59.40 -29.38 53.23
N ASN A 635 -58.68 -28.28 52.97
CA ASN A 635 -58.16 -27.33 53.96
C ASN A 635 -57.34 -26.24 53.25
N THR A 636 -57.33 -25.06 53.88
CA THR A 636 -56.94 -23.76 53.35
C THR A 636 -55.45 -23.59 53.04
N SER A 637 -54.96 -24.22 51.97
CA SER A 637 -53.76 -23.78 51.24
C SER A 637 -53.72 -24.43 49.84
N ASN A 638 -54.01 -23.64 48.80
CA ASN A 638 -53.75 -24.07 47.42
C ASN A 638 -52.22 -24.14 47.21
N SER A 639 -51.63 -25.33 47.31
CA SER A 639 -50.31 -25.60 46.76
C SER A 639 -50.49 -26.21 45.37
N PHE A 640 -50.03 -25.49 44.34
CA PHE A 640 -49.91 -26.03 42.99
C PHE A 640 -48.63 -26.90 42.95
N GLU A 641 -48.79 -28.21 42.90
CA GLU A 641 -47.69 -29.11 42.54
C GLU A 641 -47.69 -29.33 41.02
N TYR A 642 -46.54 -29.08 40.41
CA TYR A 642 -46.29 -29.35 39.00
C TYR A 642 -45.51 -30.65 38.86
N TYR A 643 -46.05 -31.62 38.15
CA TYR A 643 -45.34 -32.86 37.79
C TYR A 643 -44.81 -32.78 36.35
N PHE A 644 -43.60 -33.31 36.15
CA PHE A 644 -42.89 -33.37 34.87
C PHE A 644 -43.02 -34.78 34.27
N ASP A 645 -43.51 -34.89 33.04
CA ASP A 645 -43.32 -36.07 32.20
C ASP A 645 -42.77 -35.64 30.83
N GLU A 646 -41.67 -36.27 30.40
CA GLU A 646 -41.15 -36.23 29.03
C GLU A 646 -41.79 -37.38 28.25
N PHE A 647 -42.51 -37.06 27.16
CA PHE A 647 -43.05 -38.07 26.25
C PHE A 647 -42.32 -37.99 24.91
N ASP A 648 -41.75 -39.12 24.49
CA ASP A 648 -41.24 -39.34 23.14
C ASP A 648 -42.40 -39.74 22.21
N GLU A 649 -42.43 -39.17 21.01
CA GLU A 649 -43.54 -39.22 20.04
C GLU A 649 -43.67 -40.58 19.31
N ASN A 650 -43.73 -41.68 20.07
CA ASN A 650 -44.01 -43.03 19.59
C ASN A 650 -45.14 -43.76 20.36
N GLU A 651 -45.98 -43.05 21.11
CA GLU A 651 -47.25 -43.58 21.67
C GLU A 651 -48.46 -42.71 21.33
#